data_AF-A0A073IHL8-F1
#
_entry.id   AF-A0A073IHL8-F1
#
_cell.length_a   1.000
_cell.length_b   1.000
_cell.length_c   1.000
_cell.angle_alpha   90.00
_cell.angle_beta   90.00
_cell.angle_gamma   90.00
#
_symmetry.space_group_name_H-M   'P 1'
#
loop_
_entity.id
_entity.type
_entity.pdbx_description
1 polymer ?
#
loop_
_entity_poly.entity_id
_entity_poly.type
_entity_poly.pdbx_seq_one_letter_code
_entity_poly.pdbx_strand_id
1 'polypeptide(L)'
;MDQSDIEADGQIHAIAAEWGVNPDHLNDVTWELEEIEGNDGEVYGFLVRFDEGSDAEILKQIGLLNGVLTREVSLNAFDELDFDEPEIDTTIEEISGARLVDSRSTRAKRWTPLTGIHVRNFKAAKEAEIPLGNVTILVGPNGSGKSSVLQAIHWAARAASYVLPKNQKEMISFERLDYIPSSDPLKTLHNGELKTGSKSDAVEVYFKHVSDQDEKIQTTVRIRAARNKGGITAYMEGGSAVTPYKQRYQFITAYIPGLAGLSERETILAQPTLRRQASSGDAGGVLRNILYNLSTDSSDDTDPGEGQIRLKALNRLIKRVHPNSSIDVSFDEREDFHISASITDIQNGNARPLETAATGILQVVQIFAYLILFKPRLMLIDEPDAHLHPDKQERLIEALELASKELETQIILTTHSPNIVRAASLVSKLVWMRDGVVQTDDDEAIRRLLGWGGLDKSVLFFVEDEDDRPLRAILRQWPSLSAQVSVCRCFGIDNLPRDKFLEGLLVDGELKVKAAIHRDGDFMTDEEAAKWRDSFSTEGVYPWVTAGSDLEGYFCSAKYLAALYKVSEADAEEWRREAAATIGKARDHFLEKRKKIVYALWPDGGSPDAVGLWDAAGGKSPTTVKGKKLHKALKQIVKTAGENDRLLDEFAIPEGFVVAEDLKIIIESALTVD
;
A
#
# COMPACT_ATOMS: atom_id res chain seq x y z
N MET A 1 -16.13 -34.87 -19.35
CA MET A 1 -15.76 -35.73 -18.20
C MET A 1 -17.04 -35.98 -17.42
N ASP A 2 -17.19 -37.16 -16.82
CA ASP A 2 -18.36 -37.46 -16.01
C ASP A 2 -18.34 -36.57 -14.75
N GLN A 3 -19.49 -36.26 -14.14
CA GLN A 3 -19.57 -35.31 -13.02
C GLN A 3 -18.75 -35.79 -11.80
N SER A 4 -18.58 -37.11 -11.66
CA SER A 4 -17.71 -37.77 -10.69
C SER A 4 -16.21 -37.59 -10.95
N ASP A 5 -15.80 -37.43 -12.23
CA ASP A 5 -14.39 -37.26 -12.60
C ASP A 5 -13.92 -35.82 -12.28
N ILE A 6 -14.82 -34.85 -12.35
CA ILE A 6 -14.55 -33.42 -12.06
C ILE A 6 -14.42 -33.20 -10.55
N GLU A 7 -15.29 -33.84 -9.78
CA GLU A 7 -15.27 -33.78 -8.30
C GLU A 7 -14.00 -34.44 -7.73
N ALA A 8 -13.55 -35.54 -8.34
CA ALA A 8 -12.29 -36.21 -7.98
C ALA A 8 -11.04 -35.35 -8.28
N ASP A 9 -10.99 -34.67 -9.43
CA ASP A 9 -9.84 -33.83 -9.82
C ASP A 9 -9.73 -32.57 -8.93
N GLY A 10 -10.88 -31.98 -8.55
CA GLY A 10 -10.94 -30.88 -7.59
C GLY A 10 -10.42 -31.26 -6.20
N GLN A 11 -10.78 -32.45 -5.70
CA GLN A 11 -10.27 -32.96 -4.43
C GLN A 11 -8.76 -33.19 -4.46
N ILE A 12 -8.22 -33.71 -5.56
CA ILE A 12 -6.77 -33.93 -5.73
C ILE A 12 -6.01 -32.61 -5.64
N HIS A 13 -6.48 -31.57 -6.32
CA HIS A 13 -5.83 -30.26 -6.29
C HIS A 13 -5.91 -29.58 -4.92
N ALA A 14 -7.04 -29.68 -4.23
CA ALA A 14 -7.21 -29.18 -2.87
C ALA A 14 -6.22 -29.84 -1.88
N ILE A 15 -6.17 -31.18 -1.89
CA ILE A 15 -5.27 -31.96 -1.03
C ILE A 15 -3.80 -31.65 -1.35
N ALA A 16 -3.46 -31.57 -2.65
CA ALA A 16 -2.11 -31.25 -3.11
C ALA A 16 -1.65 -29.85 -2.67
N ALA A 17 -2.54 -28.85 -2.77
CA ALA A 17 -2.27 -27.48 -2.38
C ALA A 17 -2.01 -27.36 -0.86
N GLU A 18 -2.85 -27.99 -0.03
CA GLU A 18 -2.68 -27.96 1.42
C GLU A 18 -1.40 -28.67 1.87
N TRP A 19 -1.06 -29.78 1.22
CA TRP A 19 0.15 -30.53 1.54
C TRP A 19 1.43 -29.99 0.90
N GLY A 20 1.32 -29.05 -0.04
CA GLY A 20 2.44 -28.48 -0.80
C GLY A 20 3.13 -29.49 -1.72
N VAL A 21 2.37 -30.40 -2.35
CA VAL A 21 2.89 -31.50 -3.17
C VAL A 21 2.37 -31.41 -4.61
N ASN A 22 2.99 -32.15 -5.54
CA ASN A 22 2.51 -32.22 -6.93
C ASN A 22 1.20 -33.04 -6.99
N PRO A 23 0.08 -32.51 -7.53
CA PRO A 23 -1.17 -33.26 -7.70
C PRO A 23 -1.02 -34.54 -8.54
N ASP A 24 -0.08 -34.60 -9.48
CA ASP A 24 0.16 -35.82 -10.27
C ASP A 24 0.49 -37.03 -9.38
N HIS A 25 1.16 -36.80 -8.24
CA HIS A 25 1.52 -37.89 -7.34
C HIS A 25 0.29 -38.51 -6.67
N LEU A 26 -0.76 -37.72 -6.42
CA LEU A 26 -2.04 -38.20 -5.88
C LEU A 26 -2.88 -38.93 -6.94
N ASN A 27 -2.69 -38.62 -8.22
CA ASN A 27 -3.27 -39.37 -9.35
C ASN A 27 -2.61 -40.74 -9.54
N ASP A 28 -1.33 -40.87 -9.18
CA ASP A 28 -0.56 -42.10 -9.36
C ASP A 28 -0.76 -43.14 -8.23
N VAL A 29 -1.53 -42.82 -7.20
CA VAL A 29 -1.83 -43.72 -6.06
C VAL A 29 -3.32 -43.77 -5.75
N THR A 30 -3.80 -44.92 -5.28
CA THR A 30 -5.20 -45.09 -4.88
C THR A 30 -5.39 -44.66 -3.42
N TRP A 31 -6.37 -43.80 -3.18
CA TRP A 31 -6.71 -43.31 -1.84
C TRP A 31 -8.21 -43.10 -1.67
N GLU A 32 -8.65 -43.04 -0.41
CA GLU A 32 -10.03 -42.74 -0.01
C GLU A 32 -10.05 -41.61 1.02
N LEU A 33 -11.11 -40.80 1.04
CA LEU A 33 -11.32 -39.73 2.01
C LEU A 33 -12.28 -40.23 3.10
N GLU A 34 -11.84 -40.24 4.35
CA GLU A 34 -12.66 -40.54 5.53
C GLU A 34 -12.92 -39.25 6.32
N GLU A 35 -14.17 -38.98 6.70
CA GLU A 35 -14.52 -37.82 7.54
C GLU A 35 -14.19 -38.08 9.01
N ILE A 36 -13.62 -37.09 9.69
CA ILE A 36 -13.33 -37.14 11.13
C ILE A 36 -14.48 -36.45 11.87
N GLU A 37 -15.46 -37.22 12.31
CA GLU A 37 -16.60 -36.73 13.10
C GLU A 37 -16.29 -36.70 14.62
N GLY A 38 -16.73 -35.63 15.28
CA GLY A 38 -16.73 -35.53 16.74
C GLY A 38 -17.94 -36.23 17.38
N ASN A 39 -17.91 -36.37 18.71
CA ASN A 39 -19.01 -37.01 19.47
C ASN A 39 -20.35 -36.23 19.42
N ASP A 40 -20.34 -35.04 18.86
CA ASP A 40 -21.49 -34.16 18.58
C ASP A 40 -22.04 -34.30 17.15
N GLY A 41 -21.38 -35.08 16.29
CA GLY A 41 -21.76 -35.28 14.89
C GLY A 41 -21.31 -34.15 13.95
N GLU A 42 -20.41 -33.26 14.39
CA GLU A 42 -19.77 -32.28 13.52
C GLU A 42 -18.47 -32.85 12.93
N VAL A 43 -18.19 -32.54 11.65
CA VAL A 43 -16.94 -32.93 10.98
C VAL A 43 -15.85 -31.92 11.35
N TYR A 44 -14.71 -32.41 11.84
CA TYR A 44 -13.57 -31.58 12.29
C TYR A 44 -12.36 -31.63 11.34
N GLY A 45 -12.42 -32.47 10.32
CA GLY A 45 -11.38 -32.61 9.30
C GLY A 45 -11.57 -33.89 8.49
N PHE A 46 -10.67 -34.12 7.55
CA PHE A 46 -10.69 -35.30 6.69
C PHE A 46 -9.39 -36.09 6.86
N LEU A 47 -9.47 -37.41 6.72
CA LEU A 47 -8.34 -38.31 6.72
C LEU A 47 -8.23 -38.96 5.34
N VAL A 48 -7.14 -38.69 4.63
CA VAL A 48 -6.84 -39.36 3.36
C VAL A 48 -6.12 -40.67 3.69
N ARG A 49 -6.67 -41.78 3.23
CA ARG A 49 -6.16 -43.13 3.46
C ARG A 49 -5.70 -43.76 2.15
N PHE A 50 -4.44 -44.19 2.11
CA PHE A 50 -3.79 -44.81 0.97
C PHE A 50 -3.84 -46.33 1.07
N ASP A 51 -3.92 -47.01 -0.09
CA ASP A 51 -3.92 -48.49 -0.13
C ASP A 51 -2.53 -49.07 0.22
N GLU A 52 -2.49 -50.24 0.84
CA GLU A 52 -1.27 -50.96 1.23
C GLU A 52 -0.38 -51.35 0.02
N GLY A 53 -0.96 -51.37 -1.19
CA GLY A 53 -0.25 -51.63 -2.45
C GLY A 53 0.37 -50.40 -3.13
N SER A 54 0.24 -49.20 -2.55
CA SER A 54 0.71 -47.95 -3.15
C SER A 54 2.25 -47.85 -3.18
N ASP A 55 2.80 -47.19 -4.21
CA ASP A 55 4.26 -47.08 -4.39
C ASP A 55 4.91 -46.27 -3.26
N ALA A 56 5.82 -46.91 -2.53
CA ALA A 56 6.50 -46.32 -1.37
C ALA A 56 7.32 -45.06 -1.69
N GLU A 57 7.82 -44.92 -2.92
CA GLU A 57 8.58 -43.73 -3.33
C GLU A 57 7.64 -42.55 -3.60
N ILE A 58 6.44 -42.80 -4.12
CA ILE A 58 5.40 -41.78 -4.36
C ILE A 58 4.78 -41.33 -3.03
N LEU A 59 4.45 -42.26 -2.13
CA LEU A 59 3.94 -41.94 -0.78
C LEU A 59 4.90 -41.01 -0.01
N LYS A 60 6.21 -41.22 -0.17
CA LYS A 60 7.24 -40.37 0.42
C LYS A 60 7.27 -38.97 -0.20
N GLN A 61 7.03 -38.84 -1.50
CA GLN A 61 6.91 -37.55 -2.18
C GLN A 61 5.63 -36.80 -1.79
N ILE A 62 4.59 -37.53 -1.38
CA ILE A 62 3.36 -36.98 -0.79
C ILE A 62 3.54 -36.73 0.72
N GLY A 63 4.74 -36.89 1.27
CA GLY A 63 5.08 -36.49 2.65
C GLY A 63 4.70 -37.51 3.74
N LEU A 64 4.37 -38.74 3.40
CA LEU A 64 4.13 -39.82 4.38
C LEU A 64 5.45 -40.41 4.89
N LEU A 65 5.49 -40.71 6.19
CA LEU A 65 6.61 -41.41 6.85
C LEU A 65 6.49 -42.92 6.64
N ASN A 66 7.63 -43.63 6.64
CA ASN A 66 7.68 -45.08 6.39
C ASN A 66 6.69 -45.87 7.28
N GLY A 67 5.71 -46.51 6.64
CA GLY A 67 4.71 -47.38 7.29
C GLY A 67 3.42 -46.69 7.70
N VAL A 68 3.26 -45.39 7.42
CA VAL A 68 2.01 -44.64 7.64
C VAL A 68 1.29 -44.51 6.30
N LEU A 69 0.03 -44.93 6.26
CA LEU A 69 -0.84 -44.90 5.06
C LEU A 69 -1.99 -43.89 5.20
N THR A 70 -1.92 -43.00 6.17
CA THR A 70 -2.96 -42.00 6.40
C THR A 70 -2.35 -40.62 6.63
N ARG A 71 -3.02 -39.57 6.13
CA ARG A 71 -2.63 -38.18 6.37
C ARG A 71 -3.87 -37.30 6.45
N GLU A 72 -3.89 -36.42 7.45
CA GLU A 72 -5.00 -35.50 7.67
C GLU A 72 -4.99 -34.33 6.69
N VAL A 73 -6.18 -33.85 6.37
CA VAL A 73 -6.47 -32.66 5.55
C VAL A 73 -7.49 -31.82 6.33
N SER A 74 -7.25 -30.51 6.41
CA SER A 74 -8.14 -29.58 7.11
C SER A 74 -9.53 -29.54 6.49
N LEU A 75 -10.54 -29.22 7.32
CA LEU A 75 -11.91 -28.98 6.86
C LEU A 75 -11.96 -27.94 5.72
N ASN A 76 -11.13 -26.90 5.84
CA ASN A 76 -11.14 -25.76 4.93
C ASN A 76 -10.45 -26.05 3.57
N ALA A 77 -9.83 -27.21 3.41
CA ALA A 77 -9.12 -27.57 2.17
C ALA A 77 -10.07 -27.61 0.96
N PHE A 78 -11.34 -27.92 1.19
CA PHE A 78 -12.35 -28.13 0.16
C PHE A 78 -13.37 -26.98 0.04
N ASP A 79 -13.25 -25.93 0.87
CA ASP A 79 -14.16 -24.76 0.86
C ASP A 79 -14.07 -23.93 -0.44
N GLU A 80 -13.05 -24.15 -1.27
CA GLU A 80 -12.94 -23.53 -2.61
C GLU A 80 -13.71 -24.28 -3.72
N LEU A 81 -14.42 -25.37 -3.40
CA LEU A 81 -15.12 -26.23 -4.37
C LEU A 81 -16.66 -26.14 -4.29
N ASP A 82 -17.22 -24.98 -3.94
CA ASP A 82 -18.66 -24.72 -4.16
C ASP A 82 -18.93 -24.50 -5.67
N PHE A 83 -19.13 -25.61 -6.38
CA PHE A 83 -19.59 -25.66 -7.77
C PHE A 83 -21.10 -25.35 -7.85
N ASP A 84 -21.43 -24.06 -7.88
CA ASP A 84 -22.68 -23.55 -8.45
C ASP A 84 -22.42 -22.27 -9.29
N GLU A 85 -21.25 -22.17 -9.93
CA GLU A 85 -21.03 -21.27 -11.07
C GLU A 85 -21.27 -22.04 -12.38
N PRO A 86 -22.16 -21.57 -13.27
CA PRO A 86 -22.32 -22.20 -14.57
C PRO A 86 -21.01 -22.10 -15.35
N GLU A 87 -20.48 -23.26 -15.76
CA GLU A 87 -19.35 -23.46 -16.67
C GLU A 87 -19.27 -22.36 -17.74
N ILE A 88 -18.32 -21.43 -17.59
CA ILE A 88 -17.55 -20.94 -18.73
C ILE A 88 -16.13 -20.59 -18.25
N ASP A 89 -15.26 -21.59 -18.21
CA ASP A 89 -13.81 -21.35 -18.22
C ASP A 89 -13.42 -20.83 -19.61
N THR A 90 -13.74 -19.57 -19.86
CA THR A 90 -13.20 -18.83 -21.00
C THR A 90 -12.38 -17.69 -20.45
N THR A 91 -11.13 -17.63 -20.88
CA THR A 91 -10.23 -16.51 -20.63
C THR A 91 -10.85 -15.20 -21.15
N ILE A 92 -10.50 -14.01 -20.63
CA ILE A 92 -10.93 -12.75 -21.30
C ILE A 92 -10.49 -12.74 -22.76
N GLU A 93 -9.44 -13.48 -23.15
CA GLU A 93 -9.05 -13.64 -24.54
C GLU A 93 -10.09 -14.39 -25.39
N GLU A 94 -10.67 -15.48 -24.90
CA GLU A 94 -11.74 -16.25 -25.59
C GLU A 94 -13.11 -15.55 -25.53
N ILE A 95 -13.35 -14.82 -24.45
CA ILE A 95 -14.53 -13.96 -24.23
C ILE A 95 -14.44 -12.71 -25.14
N SER A 96 -13.27 -12.08 -25.26
CA SER A 96 -13.19 -10.78 -25.92
C SER A 96 -13.21 -10.81 -27.44
N GLY A 97 -13.32 -11.99 -28.08
CA GLY A 97 -13.92 -12.25 -29.40
C GLY A 97 -13.37 -11.54 -30.64
N ALA A 98 -12.69 -10.40 -30.50
CA ALA A 98 -11.95 -9.73 -31.53
C ALA A 98 -10.61 -9.28 -30.97
N ARG A 99 -9.55 -9.85 -31.55
CA ARG A 99 -8.49 -8.96 -32.02
C ARG A 99 -9.19 -7.94 -32.92
N LEU A 100 -9.36 -6.71 -32.44
CA LEU A 100 -9.49 -5.52 -33.29
C LEU A 100 -8.69 -5.81 -34.55
N VAL A 101 -9.34 -5.95 -35.71
CA VAL A 101 -8.63 -6.29 -36.94
C VAL A 101 -7.61 -5.20 -37.17
N ASP A 102 -6.38 -5.56 -36.83
CA ASP A 102 -5.31 -4.62 -36.73
C ASP A 102 -4.86 -4.30 -38.15
N SER A 103 -5.47 -3.26 -38.73
CA SER A 103 -5.19 -2.79 -40.09
C SER A 103 -3.84 -2.06 -40.21
N ARG A 104 -3.02 -2.03 -39.14
CA ARG A 104 -1.70 -1.38 -39.13
C ARG A 104 -0.71 -2.12 -40.04
N SER A 105 0.26 -1.38 -40.58
CA SER A 105 1.47 -1.98 -41.14
C SER A 105 2.19 -2.82 -40.07
N THR A 106 2.82 -3.94 -40.43
CA THR A 106 3.58 -4.82 -39.52
C THR A 106 4.55 -4.05 -38.59
N ARG A 107 5.10 -2.92 -39.05
CA ARG A 107 6.01 -2.06 -38.26
C ARG A 107 5.32 -1.26 -37.16
N ALA A 108 4.06 -0.88 -37.36
CA ALA A 108 3.26 -0.15 -36.37
C ALA A 108 2.61 -1.09 -35.32
N LYS A 109 2.63 -2.41 -35.57
CA LYS A 109 2.20 -3.45 -34.62
C LYS A 109 3.27 -3.84 -33.60
N ARG A 110 4.55 -3.57 -33.88
CA ARG A 110 5.69 -3.92 -33.01
C ARG A 110 5.72 -2.99 -31.80
N TRP A 111 4.87 -3.26 -30.81
CA TRP A 111 5.04 -2.78 -29.45
C TRP A 111 5.83 -3.83 -28.69
N THR A 112 6.93 -3.44 -28.06
CA THR A 112 7.63 -4.27 -27.07
C THR A 112 7.32 -3.71 -25.67
N PRO A 113 7.19 -4.58 -24.66
CA PRO A 113 6.97 -4.16 -23.28
C PRO A 113 8.02 -3.12 -22.84
N LEU A 114 7.59 -2.22 -21.96
CA LEU A 114 8.46 -1.23 -21.36
C LEU A 114 9.17 -1.83 -20.14
N THR A 115 10.47 -1.61 -20.05
CA THR A 115 11.29 -1.99 -18.87
C THR A 115 11.41 -0.86 -17.86
N GLY A 116 11.17 0.38 -18.30
CA GLY A 116 11.23 1.55 -17.43
C GLY A 116 10.74 2.81 -18.11
N ILE A 117 10.33 3.77 -17.30
CA ILE A 117 9.98 5.12 -17.74
C ILE A 117 10.78 6.13 -16.91
N HIS A 118 11.36 7.13 -17.57
CA HIS A 118 11.99 8.25 -16.90
C HIS A 118 11.24 9.54 -17.20
N VAL A 119 10.87 10.30 -16.16
CA VAL A 119 10.12 11.56 -16.25
C VAL A 119 10.97 12.69 -15.69
N ARG A 120 11.05 13.83 -16.39
CA ARG A 120 11.74 15.03 -15.91
C ARG A 120 10.91 16.30 -16.07
N ASN A 121 11.08 17.19 -15.10
CA ASN A 121 10.60 18.58 -15.11
C ASN A 121 9.08 18.74 -15.25
N PHE A 122 8.25 17.95 -14.58
CA PHE A 122 6.78 18.06 -14.69
C PHE A 122 6.09 18.19 -13.33
N LYS A 123 5.40 19.33 -13.10
CA LYS A 123 4.66 19.65 -11.88
C LYS A 123 5.51 19.32 -10.62
N ALA A 124 5.02 18.45 -9.74
CA ALA A 124 5.76 18.02 -8.56
C ALA A 124 6.89 17.03 -8.87
N ALA A 125 6.89 16.36 -10.03
CA ALA A 125 7.95 15.45 -10.45
C ALA A 125 9.16 16.23 -10.98
N LYS A 126 10.25 16.19 -10.22
CA LYS A 126 11.54 16.77 -10.61
C LYS A 126 12.25 15.84 -11.59
N GLU A 127 12.52 14.62 -11.15
CA GLU A 127 13.20 13.58 -11.91
C GLU A 127 12.87 12.21 -11.30
N ALA A 128 12.18 11.35 -12.04
CA ALA A 128 11.73 10.05 -11.56
C ALA A 128 12.08 8.97 -12.58
N GLU A 129 12.92 8.01 -12.19
CA GLU A 129 13.25 6.81 -12.97
C GLU A 129 12.50 5.63 -12.38
N ILE A 130 11.56 5.08 -13.15
CA ILE A 130 10.58 4.10 -12.68
C ILE A 130 10.83 2.80 -13.42
N PRO A 131 11.33 1.74 -12.76
CA PRO A 131 11.35 0.41 -13.33
C PRO A 131 9.90 -0.07 -13.54
N LEU A 132 9.65 -0.82 -14.60
CA LEU A 132 8.31 -1.32 -14.91
C LEU A 132 8.25 -2.84 -14.89
N GLY A 133 7.20 -3.34 -14.24
CA GLY A 133 6.68 -4.70 -14.39
C GLY A 133 5.39 -4.73 -15.22
N ASN A 134 4.66 -5.84 -15.14
CA ASN A 134 3.29 -5.91 -15.64
C ASN A 134 2.37 -5.00 -14.83
N VAL A 135 2.49 -5.05 -13.50
CA VAL A 135 1.89 -4.09 -12.58
C VAL A 135 3.02 -3.39 -11.80
N THR A 136 2.96 -2.07 -11.75
CA THR A 136 3.91 -1.21 -11.05
C THR A 136 3.14 -0.28 -10.12
N ILE A 137 3.55 -0.22 -8.86
CA ILE A 137 2.86 0.51 -7.81
C ILE A 137 3.78 1.62 -7.31
N LEU A 138 3.40 2.86 -7.58
CA LEU A 138 4.07 4.03 -7.02
C LEU A 138 3.48 4.28 -5.63
N VAL A 139 4.33 4.19 -4.60
CA VAL A 139 3.96 4.35 -3.20
C VAL A 139 4.63 5.61 -2.64
N GLY A 140 3.93 6.38 -1.82
CA GLY A 140 4.52 7.57 -1.20
C GLY A 140 3.49 8.49 -0.55
N PRO A 141 3.91 9.50 0.22
CA PRO A 141 3.01 10.49 0.83
C PRO A 141 2.18 11.29 -0.17
N ASN A 142 1.13 11.93 0.31
CA ASN A 142 0.41 12.96 -0.45
C ASN A 142 1.39 14.04 -0.91
N GLY A 143 1.28 14.46 -2.17
CA GLY A 143 2.16 15.48 -2.75
C GLY A 143 3.56 14.98 -3.14
N SER A 144 3.87 13.68 -3.03
CA SER A 144 5.19 13.15 -3.39
C SER A 144 5.55 13.18 -4.88
N GLY A 145 4.58 13.51 -5.76
CA GLY A 145 4.78 13.59 -7.21
C GLY A 145 4.22 12.42 -8.03
N LYS A 146 3.63 11.40 -7.38
CA LYS A 146 3.01 10.23 -8.02
C LYS A 146 2.02 10.56 -9.14
N SER A 147 0.97 11.34 -8.84
CA SER A 147 -0.01 11.77 -9.83
C SER A 147 0.61 12.63 -10.94
N SER A 148 1.62 13.44 -10.59
CA SER A 148 2.36 14.24 -11.59
C SER A 148 3.11 13.34 -12.57
N VAL A 149 3.72 12.25 -12.10
CA VAL A 149 4.35 11.24 -12.97
C VAL A 149 3.34 10.63 -13.93
N LEU A 150 2.20 10.12 -13.45
CA LEU A 150 1.19 9.52 -14.33
C LEU A 150 0.72 10.51 -15.41
N GLN A 151 0.44 11.75 -15.00
CA GLN A 151 0.01 12.80 -15.92
C GLN A 151 1.09 13.19 -16.94
N ALA A 152 2.38 13.20 -16.55
CA ALA A 152 3.48 13.45 -17.47
C ALA A 152 3.55 12.37 -18.55
N ILE A 153 3.45 11.09 -18.13
CA ILE A 153 3.47 9.93 -19.02
C ILE A 153 2.30 9.99 -20.00
N HIS A 154 1.09 10.22 -19.48
CA HIS A 154 -0.10 10.34 -20.31
C HIS A 154 0.00 11.50 -21.30
N TRP A 155 0.45 12.67 -20.83
CA TRP A 155 0.59 13.85 -21.68
C TRP A 155 1.62 13.65 -22.79
N ALA A 156 2.76 13.04 -22.48
CA ALA A 156 3.78 12.71 -23.46
C ALA A 156 3.26 11.74 -24.52
N ALA A 157 2.60 10.65 -24.13
CA ALA A 157 2.02 9.69 -25.05
C ALA A 157 0.92 10.31 -25.93
N ARG A 158 0.02 11.11 -25.33
CA ARG A 158 -1.02 11.81 -26.10
C ARG A 158 -0.43 12.84 -27.05
N ALA A 159 0.56 13.63 -26.64
CA ALA A 159 1.24 14.60 -27.51
C ALA A 159 1.98 13.91 -28.67
N ALA A 160 2.65 12.78 -28.41
CA ALA A 160 3.32 11.99 -29.42
C ALA A 160 2.36 11.46 -30.50
N SER A 161 1.12 11.13 -30.14
CA SER A 161 0.11 10.62 -31.08
C SER A 161 -0.27 11.59 -32.21
N TYR A 162 -0.02 12.89 -32.02
CA TYR A 162 -0.27 13.92 -33.02
C TYR A 162 0.91 14.14 -33.97
N VAL A 163 2.09 13.62 -33.64
CA VAL A 163 3.27 13.75 -34.49
C VAL A 163 3.11 12.86 -35.71
N LEU A 164 3.13 13.46 -36.90
CA LEU A 164 2.96 12.69 -38.14
C LEU A 164 4.10 11.66 -38.32
N PRO A 165 3.84 10.48 -38.91
CA PRO A 165 4.82 9.40 -39.02
C PRO A 165 6.19 9.83 -39.56
N LYS A 166 6.21 10.72 -40.57
CA LYS A 166 7.42 11.25 -41.23
C LYS A 166 8.12 12.37 -40.45
N ASN A 167 7.47 12.96 -39.46
CA ASN A 167 7.97 14.13 -38.73
C ASN A 167 8.64 13.69 -37.43
N GLN A 168 9.70 14.39 -37.02
CA GLN A 168 10.31 14.24 -35.69
C GLN A 168 9.75 15.23 -34.67
N LYS A 169 8.97 16.22 -35.12
CA LYS A 169 8.31 17.18 -34.24
C LYS A 169 7.03 17.70 -34.88
N GLU A 170 6.07 18.10 -34.06
CA GLU A 170 4.81 18.68 -34.50
C GLU A 170 4.38 19.78 -33.53
N MET A 171 3.83 20.88 -34.06
CA MET A 171 3.19 21.93 -33.26
C MET A 171 1.69 21.63 -33.17
N ILE A 172 1.16 21.59 -31.95
CA ILE A 172 -0.19 21.14 -31.65
C ILE A 172 -0.86 22.22 -30.80
N SER A 173 -2.01 22.73 -31.24
CA SER A 173 -2.81 23.66 -30.44
C SER A 173 -3.50 22.93 -29.29
N PHE A 174 -3.75 23.63 -28.18
CA PHE A 174 -4.44 23.04 -27.04
C PHE A 174 -5.85 22.55 -27.40
N GLU A 175 -6.57 23.28 -28.25
CA GLU A 175 -7.90 22.87 -28.73
C GLU A 175 -7.93 21.53 -29.44
N ARG A 176 -6.82 21.11 -30.05
CA ARG A 176 -6.70 19.85 -30.77
C ARG A 176 -6.29 18.69 -29.91
N LEU A 177 -5.67 18.93 -28.74
CA LEU A 177 -5.22 17.87 -27.85
C LEU A 177 -6.39 17.23 -27.12
N ASP A 178 -6.39 15.91 -27.06
CA ASP A 178 -7.41 15.13 -26.33
C ASP A 178 -7.18 15.12 -24.82
N TYR A 179 -5.95 15.41 -24.38
CA TYR A 179 -5.61 15.52 -22.96
C TYR A 179 -4.76 16.76 -22.70
N ILE A 180 -5.12 17.47 -21.63
CA ILE A 180 -4.40 18.62 -21.13
C ILE A 180 -4.31 18.48 -19.60
N PRO A 181 -3.10 18.49 -19.01
CA PRO A 181 -2.93 18.18 -17.59
C PRO A 181 -3.35 19.30 -16.63
N SER A 182 -3.68 20.48 -17.13
CA SER A 182 -4.04 21.65 -16.32
C SER A 182 -4.80 22.67 -17.17
N SER A 183 -5.58 23.55 -16.53
CA SER A 183 -6.16 24.73 -17.17
C SER A 183 -5.11 25.73 -17.67
N ASP A 184 -3.90 25.70 -17.10
CA ASP A 184 -2.74 26.48 -17.55
C ASP A 184 -1.58 25.52 -17.91
N PRO A 185 -1.59 24.93 -19.11
CA PRO A 185 -0.69 23.82 -19.46
C PRO A 185 0.77 24.27 -19.56
N LEU A 186 1.02 25.56 -19.78
CA LEU A 186 2.37 26.09 -19.87
C LEU A 186 3.06 26.14 -18.50
N LYS A 187 2.31 26.24 -17.40
CA LYS A 187 2.83 26.20 -16.02
C LYS A 187 3.03 24.79 -15.46
N THR A 188 3.03 23.78 -16.32
CA THR A 188 3.22 22.38 -15.90
C THR A 188 4.69 21.99 -15.81
N LEU A 189 5.62 22.87 -16.18
CA LEU A 189 7.05 22.65 -15.97
C LEU A 189 7.36 22.71 -14.47
N HIS A 190 8.17 21.77 -13.97
CA HIS A 190 8.62 21.78 -12.57
C HIS A 190 9.32 23.10 -12.23
N ASN A 191 8.84 23.78 -11.18
CA ASN A 191 9.35 25.07 -10.72
C ASN A 191 9.52 26.13 -11.84
N GLY A 192 8.66 26.12 -12.86
CA GLY A 192 8.79 27.06 -13.97
C GLY A 192 7.61 27.09 -14.94
N GLU A 193 7.85 27.67 -16.13
CA GLU A 193 6.90 27.75 -17.24
C GLU A 193 7.58 27.25 -18.51
N LEU A 194 6.86 26.48 -19.31
CA LEU A 194 7.29 26.07 -20.65
C LEU A 194 7.49 27.31 -21.52
N LYS A 195 8.69 27.41 -22.08
CA LYS A 195 9.08 28.48 -23.01
C LYS A 195 9.32 27.92 -24.40
N THR A 196 9.51 28.83 -25.34
CA THR A 196 9.78 28.50 -26.74
C THR A 196 11.29 28.45 -26.98
N GLY A 197 11.72 27.66 -27.96
CA GLY A 197 13.13 27.56 -28.38
C GLY A 197 13.83 26.29 -27.89
N SER A 198 14.89 25.88 -28.58
CA SER A 198 15.62 24.63 -28.28
C SER A 198 16.42 24.68 -26.98
N LYS A 199 16.78 25.88 -26.51
CA LYS A 199 17.52 26.11 -25.25
C LYS A 199 16.63 26.21 -24.02
N SER A 200 15.29 26.20 -24.18
CA SER A 200 14.40 26.22 -23.03
C SER A 200 14.26 24.83 -22.44
N ASP A 201 14.03 24.79 -21.14
CA ASP A 201 13.63 23.58 -20.43
C ASP A 201 12.36 23.01 -21.06
N ALA A 202 12.29 21.69 -21.03
CA ALA A 202 11.20 20.90 -21.56
C ALA A 202 10.73 19.92 -20.50
N VAL A 203 9.46 19.55 -20.59
CA VAL A 203 8.98 18.31 -19.97
C VAL A 203 9.48 17.17 -20.82
N GLU A 204 10.13 16.19 -20.20
CA GLU A 204 10.74 15.07 -20.90
C GLU A 204 10.23 13.74 -20.33
N VAL A 205 9.83 12.84 -21.22
CA VAL A 205 9.46 11.47 -20.86
C VAL A 205 10.19 10.51 -21.78
N TYR A 206 10.85 9.53 -21.17
CA TYR A 206 11.66 8.53 -21.83
C TYR A 206 11.02 7.17 -21.59
N PHE A 207 10.61 6.50 -22.66
CA PHE A 207 10.03 5.16 -22.62
C PHE A 207 11.12 4.16 -23.04
N LYS A 208 11.57 3.34 -22.09
CA LYS A 208 12.60 2.32 -22.31
C LYS A 208 11.92 0.99 -22.65
N HIS A 209 12.26 0.42 -23.79
CA HIS A 209 11.67 -0.82 -24.28
C HIS A 209 12.61 -2.01 -24.06
N VAL A 210 12.04 -3.21 -23.99
CA VAL A 210 12.80 -4.46 -24.15
C VAL A 210 13.49 -4.48 -25.52
N SER A 211 14.74 -4.95 -25.56
CA SER A 211 15.52 -5.15 -26.79
C SER A 211 16.13 -6.55 -26.83
N ASP A 212 16.07 -7.21 -27.99
CA ASP A 212 16.63 -8.55 -28.23
C ASP A 212 18.12 -8.53 -28.62
N GLN A 213 18.65 -7.34 -28.94
CA GLN A 213 20.06 -7.09 -29.26
C GLN A 213 20.51 -5.99 -28.30
N ASP A 214 21.72 -6.04 -27.74
CA ASP A 214 22.29 -5.12 -26.72
C ASP A 214 22.18 -3.58 -26.99
N GLU A 215 21.50 -3.15 -28.05
CA GLU A 215 21.07 -1.77 -28.25
C GLU A 215 19.91 -1.38 -27.32
N LYS A 216 20.11 -0.35 -26.50
CA LYS A 216 19.03 0.25 -25.70
C LYS A 216 18.00 0.92 -26.62
N ILE A 217 16.83 0.30 -26.78
CA ILE A 217 15.70 0.86 -27.52
C ILE A 217 14.93 1.82 -26.61
N GLN A 218 14.93 3.11 -26.94
CA GLN A 218 14.28 4.14 -26.13
C GLN A 218 13.54 5.14 -27.02
N THR A 219 12.31 5.48 -26.64
CA THR A 219 11.55 6.59 -27.22
C THR A 219 11.57 7.77 -26.27
N THR A 220 12.02 8.92 -26.76
CA THR A 220 12.05 10.17 -26.00
C THR A 220 11.00 11.13 -26.55
N VAL A 221 10.14 11.65 -25.66
CA VAL A 221 9.18 12.71 -25.99
C VAL A 221 9.55 13.94 -25.18
N ARG A 222 9.78 15.08 -25.87
CA ARG A 222 10.01 16.38 -25.23
C ARG A 222 8.90 17.35 -25.60
N ILE A 223 8.36 18.05 -24.60
CA ILE A 223 7.29 19.02 -24.77
C ILE A 223 7.80 20.41 -24.40
N ARG A 224 7.60 21.38 -25.32
CA ARG A 224 7.90 22.81 -25.13
C ARG A 224 6.71 23.67 -25.52
N ALA A 225 6.70 24.94 -25.12
CA ALA A 225 5.69 25.87 -25.59
C ALA A 225 5.81 26.10 -27.10
N ALA A 226 4.68 26.20 -27.78
CA ALA A 226 4.63 26.62 -29.16
C ALA A 226 4.92 28.14 -29.30
N ARG A 227 5.36 28.58 -30.49
CA ARG A 227 5.75 29.98 -30.75
C ARG A 227 4.68 31.01 -30.38
N ASN A 228 3.41 30.67 -30.60
CA ASN A 228 2.26 31.53 -30.31
C ASN A 228 1.71 31.36 -28.88
N LYS A 229 2.33 30.52 -28.04
CA LYS A 229 1.85 30.11 -26.71
C LYS A 229 0.43 29.50 -26.66
N GLY A 230 -0.24 29.30 -27.80
CA GLY A 230 -1.57 28.68 -27.90
C GLY A 230 -1.53 27.15 -28.01
N GLY A 231 -0.41 26.54 -27.65
CA GLY A 231 -0.19 25.11 -27.78
C GLY A 231 1.21 24.68 -27.39
N ILE A 232 1.56 23.45 -27.75
CA ILE A 232 2.87 22.85 -27.51
C ILE A 232 3.56 22.45 -28.79
N THR A 233 4.87 22.25 -28.72
CA THR A 233 5.63 21.50 -29.72
C THR A 233 6.12 20.21 -29.07
N ALA A 234 5.68 19.07 -29.61
CA ALA A 234 6.14 17.75 -29.21
C ALA A 234 7.31 17.33 -30.12
N TYR A 235 8.44 16.95 -29.53
CA TYR A 235 9.62 16.43 -30.21
C TYR A 235 9.79 14.96 -29.87
N MET A 236 10.14 14.14 -30.86
CA MET A 236 10.31 12.70 -30.72
C MET A 236 11.67 12.24 -31.25
N GLU A 237 12.36 11.46 -30.43
CA GLU A 237 13.64 10.82 -30.74
C GLU A 237 13.59 9.34 -30.33
N GLY A 238 14.33 8.46 -31.01
CA GLY A 238 14.29 7.00 -30.75
C GLY A 238 14.24 6.10 -31.99
N GLY A 239 14.57 6.61 -33.18
CA GLY A 239 14.65 5.80 -34.39
C GLY A 239 13.32 5.12 -34.75
N SER A 240 13.32 3.78 -34.88
CA SER A 240 12.09 3.02 -35.14
C SER A 240 11.15 2.90 -33.94
N ALA A 241 11.66 3.07 -32.71
CA ALA A 241 10.89 2.91 -31.47
C ALA A 241 9.77 3.95 -31.31
N VAL A 242 9.88 5.08 -32.01
CA VAL A 242 8.86 6.15 -31.96
C VAL A 242 7.59 5.79 -32.75
N THR A 243 7.66 4.81 -33.65
CA THR A 243 6.59 4.51 -34.62
C THR A 243 5.29 4.09 -33.95
N PRO A 244 5.30 3.20 -32.92
CA PRO A 244 4.09 2.84 -32.17
C PRO A 244 3.40 4.05 -31.53
N TYR A 245 4.15 5.10 -31.16
CA TYR A 245 3.63 6.28 -30.48
C TYR A 245 2.84 7.26 -31.36
N LYS A 246 3.04 7.20 -32.69
CA LYS A 246 2.46 8.15 -33.65
C LYS A 246 1.09 7.67 -34.17
N GLN A 247 0.21 7.28 -33.25
CA GLN A 247 -1.10 6.70 -33.57
C GLN A 247 -2.22 7.43 -32.85
N ARG A 248 -3.07 8.16 -33.60
CA ARG A 248 -4.16 8.96 -33.01
C ARG A 248 -5.29 8.14 -32.42
N TYR A 249 -5.67 7.06 -33.11
CA TYR A 249 -6.91 6.34 -32.83
C TYR A 249 -6.75 5.23 -31.80
N GLN A 250 -5.52 4.78 -31.56
CA GLN A 250 -5.23 3.75 -30.56
C GLN A 250 -4.76 4.39 -29.27
N PHE A 251 -5.36 3.96 -28.16
CA PHE A 251 -4.96 4.40 -26.83
C PHE A 251 -3.69 3.66 -26.44
N ILE A 252 -2.54 4.30 -26.60
CA ILE A 252 -1.30 3.76 -26.04
C ILE A 252 -1.35 3.84 -24.53
N THR A 253 -1.88 4.95 -24.02
CA THR A 253 -2.09 5.18 -22.60
C THR A 253 -3.55 5.49 -22.31
N ALA A 254 -4.09 4.94 -21.22
CA ALA A 254 -5.32 5.41 -20.59
C ALA A 254 -4.99 5.92 -19.18
N TYR A 255 -5.50 7.10 -18.80
CA TYR A 255 -5.32 7.67 -17.47
C TYR A 255 -6.67 7.76 -16.76
N ILE A 256 -6.76 7.14 -15.59
CA ILE A 256 -7.93 7.15 -14.74
C ILE A 256 -7.56 7.92 -13.46
N PRO A 257 -8.02 9.18 -13.32
CA PRO A 257 -7.84 9.91 -12.07
C PRO A 257 -8.75 9.33 -10.98
N GLY A 258 -8.52 9.70 -9.72
CA GLY A 258 -9.46 9.43 -8.63
C GLY A 258 -10.86 9.93 -8.98
N LEU A 259 -11.89 9.10 -8.72
CA LEU A 259 -13.25 9.36 -9.16
C LEU A 259 -13.83 10.64 -8.52
N ALA A 260 -14.15 11.65 -9.34
CA ALA A 260 -14.76 12.91 -8.93
C ALA A 260 -16.28 12.92 -9.22
N GLY A 261 -17.01 11.99 -8.60
CA GLY A 261 -18.46 11.85 -8.79
C GLY A 261 -18.87 11.32 -10.17
N LEU A 262 -20.16 11.05 -10.33
CA LEU A 262 -20.77 10.61 -11.60
C LEU A 262 -21.80 11.63 -12.06
N SER A 263 -21.93 11.80 -13.37
CA SER A 263 -23.11 12.47 -13.90
C SER A 263 -24.36 11.65 -13.56
N GLU A 264 -25.45 12.31 -13.15
CA GLU A 264 -26.73 11.62 -12.93
C GLU A 264 -27.30 11.09 -14.25
N ARG A 265 -27.05 11.77 -15.36
CA ARG A 265 -27.58 11.45 -16.68
C ARG A 265 -26.54 11.68 -17.76
N GLU A 266 -26.52 10.81 -18.76
CA GLU A 266 -25.64 10.94 -19.93
C GLU A 266 -26.46 10.70 -21.19
N THR A 267 -26.37 11.62 -22.16
CA THR A 267 -26.85 11.39 -23.53
C THR A 267 -25.80 10.59 -24.31
N ILE A 268 -26.20 9.93 -25.39
CA ILE A 268 -25.21 9.36 -26.33
C ILE A 268 -24.31 10.46 -26.88
N LEU A 269 -23.01 10.18 -26.84
CA LEU A 269 -21.99 11.04 -27.41
C LEU A 269 -21.43 10.46 -28.70
N ALA A 270 -21.12 11.34 -29.66
CA ALA A 270 -20.34 10.94 -30.81
C ALA A 270 -18.95 10.45 -30.36
N GLN A 271 -18.46 9.39 -31.02
CA GLN A 271 -17.19 8.72 -30.67
C GLN A 271 -15.99 9.67 -30.46
N PRO A 272 -15.76 10.72 -31.29
CA PRO A 272 -14.67 11.65 -31.04
C PRO A 272 -14.80 12.44 -29.73
N THR A 273 -16.03 12.85 -29.38
CA THR A 273 -16.32 13.59 -28.15
C THR A 273 -16.13 12.70 -26.94
N LEU A 274 -16.67 11.47 -26.99
CA LEU A 274 -16.49 10.49 -25.94
C LEU A 274 -15.01 10.19 -25.68
N ARG A 275 -14.25 9.89 -26.74
CA ARG A 275 -12.82 9.58 -26.64
C ARG A 275 -12.03 10.75 -26.06
N ARG A 276 -12.39 11.98 -26.42
CA ARG A 276 -11.78 13.20 -25.86
C ARG A 276 -12.08 13.33 -24.37
N GLN A 277 -13.33 13.18 -23.94
CA GLN A 277 -13.72 13.27 -22.53
C GLN A 277 -13.11 12.14 -21.68
N ALA A 278 -13.09 10.92 -22.22
CA ALA A 278 -12.43 9.78 -21.59
C ALA A 278 -10.92 10.01 -21.44
N SER A 279 -10.27 10.62 -22.45
CA SER A 279 -8.85 10.98 -22.40
C SER A 279 -8.57 12.13 -21.44
N SER A 280 -9.49 13.09 -21.29
CA SER A 280 -9.27 14.29 -20.48
C SER A 280 -9.31 14.03 -18.97
N GLY A 281 -9.59 12.80 -18.54
CA GLY A 281 -9.79 12.44 -17.14
C GLY A 281 -11.17 12.81 -16.60
N ASP A 282 -12.12 13.17 -17.46
CA ASP A 282 -13.53 13.39 -17.09
C ASP A 282 -14.30 12.06 -17.14
N ALA A 283 -13.75 11.06 -16.46
CA ALA A 283 -14.17 9.69 -16.60
C ALA A 283 -15.53 9.40 -15.92
N GLY A 284 -15.95 10.27 -14.99
CA GLY A 284 -17.25 10.17 -14.33
C GLY A 284 -18.42 10.79 -15.11
N GLY A 285 -18.13 11.69 -16.07
CA GLY A 285 -19.13 12.31 -16.94
C GLY A 285 -19.52 11.46 -18.16
N VAL A 286 -18.79 10.38 -18.42
CA VAL A 286 -18.97 9.53 -19.62
C VAL A 286 -19.01 8.03 -19.31
N LEU A 287 -19.18 7.66 -18.04
CA LEU A 287 -19.11 6.25 -17.63
C LEU A 287 -20.23 5.43 -18.27
N ARG A 288 -21.46 5.94 -18.36
CA ARG A 288 -22.56 5.20 -19.01
C ARG A 288 -22.34 5.06 -20.51
N ASN A 289 -21.78 6.08 -21.17
CA ASN A 289 -21.36 5.96 -22.57
C ASN A 289 -20.32 4.85 -22.77
N ILE A 290 -19.37 4.73 -21.84
CA ILE A 290 -18.34 3.69 -21.89
C ILE A 290 -18.95 2.31 -21.67
N LEU A 291 -19.81 2.16 -20.67
CA LEU A 291 -20.54 0.92 -20.41
C LEU A 291 -21.39 0.50 -21.61
N TYR A 292 -22.13 1.44 -22.22
CA TYR A 292 -22.97 1.16 -23.37
C TYR A 292 -22.16 0.76 -24.62
N ASN A 293 -21.05 1.44 -24.90
CA ASN A 293 -20.16 1.04 -26.00
C ASN A 293 -19.45 -0.29 -25.73
N LEU A 294 -19.26 -0.64 -24.47
CA LEU A 294 -18.70 -1.93 -24.09
C LEU A 294 -19.72 -3.04 -24.31
N SER A 295 -21.01 -2.82 -23.99
CA SER A 295 -22.09 -3.80 -24.12
C SER A 295 -22.62 -3.99 -25.54
N THR A 296 -22.34 -3.07 -26.45
CA THR A 296 -22.82 -3.09 -27.84
C THR A 296 -21.72 -3.53 -28.80
N ASP A 297 -22.14 -4.11 -29.93
CA ASP A 297 -21.22 -4.49 -30.99
C ASP A 297 -20.72 -3.24 -31.72
N SER A 298 -19.41 -3.18 -31.95
CA SER A 298 -18.72 -2.09 -32.65
C SER A 298 -18.56 -2.41 -34.14
N SER A 299 -18.28 -1.39 -34.96
CA SER A 299 -17.95 -1.60 -36.38
C SER A 299 -16.66 -2.38 -36.61
N ASP A 300 -15.83 -2.50 -35.57
CA ASP A 300 -14.56 -3.21 -35.60
C ASP A 300 -14.70 -4.67 -35.13
N ASP A 301 -15.87 -5.06 -34.64
CA ASP A 301 -16.16 -6.42 -34.16
C ASP A 301 -16.37 -7.36 -35.36
N THR A 302 -15.85 -8.56 -35.23
CA THR A 302 -15.87 -9.57 -36.29
C THR A 302 -17.12 -10.44 -36.22
N ASP A 303 -17.56 -10.77 -35.00
CA ASP A 303 -18.68 -11.66 -34.74
C ASP A 303 -19.80 -10.94 -33.98
N PRO A 304 -21.08 -11.22 -34.29
CA PRO A 304 -22.20 -10.68 -33.52
C PRO A 304 -22.17 -11.14 -32.06
N GLY A 305 -22.48 -10.22 -31.14
CA GLY A 305 -22.59 -10.48 -29.71
C GLY A 305 -21.32 -10.20 -28.90
N GLU A 306 -20.21 -9.81 -29.53
CA GLU A 306 -18.95 -9.45 -28.86
C GLU A 306 -19.13 -8.39 -27.76
N GLY A 307 -20.04 -7.41 -27.94
CA GLY A 307 -20.36 -6.43 -26.92
C GLY A 307 -20.89 -7.07 -25.63
N GLN A 308 -21.78 -8.06 -25.76
CA GLN A 308 -22.31 -8.76 -24.61
C GLN A 308 -21.22 -9.58 -23.91
N ILE A 309 -20.27 -10.10 -24.67
CA ILE A 309 -19.17 -10.87 -24.11
C ILE A 309 -18.20 -9.95 -23.34
N ARG A 310 -17.93 -8.74 -23.86
CA ARG A 310 -17.19 -7.70 -23.10
C ARG A 310 -17.92 -7.32 -21.80
N LEU A 311 -19.25 -7.19 -21.81
CA LEU A 311 -20.02 -6.89 -20.59
C LEU A 311 -19.92 -8.02 -19.55
N LYS A 312 -19.91 -9.28 -20.00
CA LYS A 312 -19.64 -10.43 -19.12
C LYS A 312 -18.23 -10.37 -18.52
N ALA A 313 -17.22 -10.05 -19.32
CA ALA A 313 -15.85 -9.86 -18.83
C ALA A 313 -15.76 -8.79 -17.73
N LEU A 314 -16.44 -7.65 -17.95
CA LEU A 314 -16.51 -6.57 -16.98
C LEU A 314 -17.12 -7.06 -15.66
N ASN A 315 -18.28 -7.71 -15.72
CA ASN A 315 -18.95 -8.25 -14.54
C ASN A 315 -18.11 -9.31 -13.81
N ARG A 316 -17.37 -10.14 -14.54
CA ARG A 316 -16.44 -11.12 -13.95
C ARG A 316 -15.33 -10.43 -13.12
N LEU A 317 -14.72 -9.37 -13.65
CA LEU A 317 -13.69 -8.61 -12.93
C LEU A 317 -14.27 -7.82 -11.75
N ILE A 318 -15.48 -7.24 -11.90
CA ILE A 318 -16.16 -6.56 -10.80
C ILE A 318 -16.44 -7.53 -9.66
N LYS A 319 -16.95 -8.74 -9.94
CA LYS A 319 -17.26 -9.74 -8.92
C LYS A 319 -16.04 -10.18 -8.09
N ARG A 320 -14.84 -10.23 -8.69
CA ARG A 320 -13.60 -10.51 -7.95
C ARG A 320 -13.36 -9.50 -6.82
N VAL A 321 -13.72 -8.24 -7.02
CA VAL A 321 -13.60 -7.19 -5.99
C VAL A 321 -14.87 -7.10 -5.14
N HIS A 322 -16.04 -7.00 -5.78
CA HIS A 322 -17.37 -6.88 -5.20
C HIS A 322 -18.26 -8.08 -5.60
N PRO A 323 -18.23 -9.21 -4.87
CA PRO A 323 -18.88 -10.46 -5.27
C PRO A 323 -20.39 -10.35 -5.51
N ASN A 324 -21.05 -9.51 -4.73
CA ASN A 324 -22.50 -9.36 -4.75
C ASN A 324 -22.98 -8.34 -5.79
N SER A 325 -22.14 -7.89 -6.72
CA SER A 325 -22.49 -6.78 -7.61
C SER A 325 -22.36 -7.16 -9.08
N SER A 326 -23.36 -6.77 -9.86
CA SER A 326 -23.38 -6.86 -11.32
C SER A 326 -23.88 -5.57 -11.94
N ILE A 327 -23.37 -5.23 -13.11
CA ILE A 327 -23.70 -4.03 -13.88
C ILE A 327 -24.48 -4.44 -15.12
N ASP A 328 -25.53 -3.68 -15.39
CA ASP A 328 -26.32 -3.75 -16.63
C ASP A 328 -26.47 -2.35 -17.23
N VAL A 329 -26.58 -2.28 -18.55
CA VAL A 329 -26.69 -1.02 -19.29
C VAL A 329 -27.59 -1.20 -20.51
N SER A 330 -28.44 -0.21 -20.76
CA SER A 330 -29.39 -0.22 -21.87
C SER A 330 -29.63 1.20 -22.41
N PHE A 331 -29.95 1.26 -23.69
CA PHE A 331 -30.38 2.47 -24.36
C PHE A 331 -31.14 2.09 -25.64
N ASP A 332 -32.38 2.56 -25.75
CA ASP A 332 -33.18 2.47 -26.97
C ASP A 332 -33.09 3.80 -27.76
N GLU A 333 -32.47 3.76 -28.95
CA GLU A 333 -32.29 4.93 -29.81
C GLU A 333 -33.59 5.62 -30.23
N ARG A 334 -34.75 4.94 -30.12
CA ARG A 334 -36.05 5.49 -30.53
C ARG A 334 -36.80 6.19 -29.41
N GLU A 335 -36.61 5.72 -28.17
CA GLU A 335 -37.44 6.11 -27.03
C GLU A 335 -36.62 6.84 -25.95
N ASP A 336 -35.33 6.53 -25.80
CA ASP A 336 -34.52 7.03 -24.70
C ASP A 336 -33.77 8.33 -25.04
N PHE A 337 -33.82 9.27 -24.10
CA PHE A 337 -32.98 10.48 -24.15
C PHE A 337 -31.64 10.30 -23.42
N HIS A 338 -31.56 9.32 -22.51
CA HIS A 338 -30.41 9.11 -21.63
C HIS A 338 -30.08 7.63 -21.53
N ILE A 339 -28.79 7.31 -21.42
CA ILE A 339 -28.32 5.94 -21.19
C ILE A 339 -28.72 5.49 -19.79
N SER A 340 -29.37 4.34 -19.69
CA SER A 340 -29.74 3.72 -18.42
C SER A 340 -28.65 2.73 -18.02
N ALA A 341 -28.10 2.89 -16.82
CA ALA A 341 -27.16 1.92 -16.25
C ALA A 341 -27.59 1.60 -14.81
N SER A 342 -27.57 0.33 -14.45
CA SER A 342 -27.99 -0.15 -13.15
C SER A 342 -26.95 -1.07 -12.53
N ILE A 343 -26.94 -1.08 -11.20
CA ILE A 343 -26.22 -2.04 -10.38
C ILE A 343 -27.23 -2.96 -9.71
N THR A 344 -27.01 -4.26 -9.82
CA THR A 344 -27.84 -5.29 -9.20
C THR A 344 -27.06 -5.96 -8.09
N ASP A 345 -27.66 -5.99 -6.90
CA ASP A 345 -27.18 -6.82 -5.79
C ASP A 345 -27.67 -8.26 -5.99
N ILE A 346 -26.72 -9.19 -6.16
CA ILE A 346 -26.99 -10.58 -6.53
C ILE A 346 -27.71 -11.33 -5.40
N GLN A 347 -27.48 -10.96 -4.13
CA GLN A 347 -28.07 -11.67 -2.99
C GLN A 347 -29.58 -11.43 -2.86
N ASN A 348 -30.06 -10.25 -3.22
CA ASN A 348 -31.46 -9.86 -3.05
C ASN A 348 -32.17 -9.53 -4.38
N GLY A 349 -31.45 -9.55 -5.51
CA GLY A 349 -31.98 -9.24 -6.84
C GLY A 349 -32.38 -7.78 -7.04
N ASN A 350 -32.02 -6.87 -6.12
CA ASN A 350 -32.45 -5.49 -6.15
C ASN A 350 -31.57 -4.67 -7.12
N ALA A 351 -32.14 -4.26 -8.24
CA ALA A 351 -31.51 -3.36 -9.20
C ALA A 351 -31.73 -1.90 -8.80
N ARG A 352 -30.65 -1.11 -8.79
CA ARG A 352 -30.68 0.32 -8.50
C ARG A 352 -29.93 1.11 -9.57
N PRO A 353 -30.28 2.39 -9.80
CA PRO A 353 -29.52 3.23 -10.72
C PRO A 353 -28.04 3.34 -10.32
N LEU A 354 -27.15 3.36 -11.31
CA LEU A 354 -25.69 3.35 -11.09
C LEU A 354 -25.21 4.49 -10.18
N GLU A 355 -25.82 5.68 -10.27
CA GLU A 355 -25.48 6.84 -9.45
C GLU A 355 -25.75 6.66 -7.95
N THR A 356 -26.58 5.68 -7.57
CA THR A 356 -26.86 5.34 -6.16
C THR A 356 -25.82 4.41 -5.55
N ALA A 357 -24.91 3.87 -6.37
CA ALA A 357 -23.87 2.96 -5.92
C ALA A 357 -22.81 3.68 -5.07
N ALA A 358 -22.17 2.94 -4.16
CA ALA A 358 -21.06 3.49 -3.39
C ALA A 358 -19.89 3.90 -4.29
N THR A 359 -19.19 4.98 -3.96
CA THR A 359 -18.07 5.49 -4.77
C THR A 359 -17.00 4.44 -5.05
N GLY A 360 -16.72 3.56 -4.09
CA GLY A 360 -15.76 2.46 -4.24
C GLY A 360 -16.10 1.51 -5.39
N ILE A 361 -17.36 1.07 -5.51
CA ILE A 361 -17.74 0.18 -6.62
C ILE A 361 -17.69 0.90 -7.96
N LEU A 362 -18.07 2.17 -8.01
CA LEU A 362 -18.02 2.98 -9.23
C LEU A 362 -16.59 3.12 -9.76
N GLN A 363 -15.61 3.27 -8.87
CA GLN A 363 -14.20 3.31 -9.20
C GLN A 363 -13.73 1.99 -9.82
N VAL A 364 -14.13 0.85 -9.26
CA VAL A 364 -13.82 -0.49 -9.79
C VAL A 364 -14.46 -0.70 -11.18
N VAL A 365 -15.74 -0.34 -11.33
CA VAL A 365 -16.46 -0.41 -12.62
C VAL A 365 -15.74 0.42 -13.68
N GLN A 366 -15.36 1.66 -13.35
CA GLN A 366 -14.67 2.55 -14.27
C GLN A 366 -13.31 1.99 -14.69
N ILE A 367 -12.50 1.51 -13.74
CA ILE A 367 -11.18 0.91 -14.01
C ILE A 367 -11.31 -0.22 -15.03
N PHE A 368 -12.15 -1.21 -14.76
CA PHE A 368 -12.26 -2.38 -15.63
C PHE A 368 -12.98 -2.07 -16.95
N ALA A 369 -13.96 -1.17 -16.96
CA ALA A 369 -14.62 -0.76 -18.20
C ALA A 369 -13.65 -0.08 -19.17
N TYR A 370 -12.79 0.81 -18.67
CA TYR A 370 -11.74 1.45 -19.48
C TYR A 370 -10.71 0.45 -19.97
N LEU A 371 -10.28 -0.47 -19.11
CA LEU A 371 -9.30 -1.50 -19.45
C LEU A 371 -9.81 -2.40 -20.60
N ILE A 372 -11.06 -2.87 -20.49
CA ILE A 372 -11.68 -3.75 -21.50
C ILE A 372 -11.98 -2.99 -22.80
N LEU A 373 -12.53 -1.78 -22.71
CA LEU A 373 -12.95 -1.02 -23.90
C LEU A 373 -11.76 -0.49 -24.70
N PHE A 374 -10.74 0.07 -24.03
CA PHE A 374 -9.64 0.75 -24.72
C PHE A 374 -8.42 -0.14 -24.97
N LYS A 375 -8.27 -1.25 -24.22
CA LYS A 375 -7.13 -2.18 -24.28
C LYS A 375 -5.78 -1.44 -24.44
N PRO A 376 -5.44 -0.50 -23.54
CA PRO A 376 -4.27 0.33 -23.72
C PRO A 376 -2.97 -0.48 -23.58
N ARG A 377 -1.86 -0.01 -24.14
CA ARG A 377 -0.56 -0.65 -23.87
C ARG A 377 -0.05 -0.36 -22.47
N LEU A 378 -0.42 0.80 -21.93
CA LEU A 378 -0.07 1.26 -20.60
C LEU A 378 -1.29 1.91 -19.93
N MET A 379 -1.76 1.35 -18.83
CA MET A 379 -2.84 1.92 -18.03
C MET A 379 -2.26 2.66 -16.82
N LEU A 380 -2.77 3.85 -16.54
CA LEU A 380 -2.29 4.74 -15.48
C LEU A 380 -3.47 5.01 -14.54
N ILE A 381 -3.38 4.56 -13.29
CA ILE A 381 -4.50 4.63 -12.33
C ILE A 381 -4.07 5.44 -11.11
N ASP A 382 -4.76 6.55 -10.83
CA ASP A 382 -4.46 7.41 -9.70
C ASP A 382 -5.33 7.05 -8.49
N GLU A 383 -4.71 6.69 -7.37
CA GLU A 383 -5.36 6.39 -6.09
C GLU A 383 -6.61 5.49 -6.20
N PRO A 384 -6.47 4.26 -6.74
CA PRO A 384 -7.59 3.33 -6.89
C PRO A 384 -8.23 2.91 -5.55
N ASP A 385 -7.53 3.12 -4.43
CA ASP A 385 -7.92 2.71 -3.08
C ASP A 385 -8.76 3.73 -2.29
N ALA A 386 -8.82 5.00 -2.70
CA ALA A 386 -9.27 6.11 -1.85
C ALA A 386 -10.70 5.95 -1.27
N HIS A 387 -11.57 5.17 -1.90
CA HIS A 387 -12.96 4.94 -1.49
C HIS A 387 -13.31 3.47 -1.23
N LEU A 388 -12.30 2.59 -1.14
CA LEU A 388 -12.49 1.16 -0.94
C LEU A 388 -12.16 0.74 0.49
N HIS A 389 -12.94 -0.21 1.02
CA HIS A 389 -12.59 -0.88 2.27
C HIS A 389 -11.30 -1.71 2.10
N PRO A 390 -10.52 -1.93 3.19
CA PRO A 390 -9.27 -2.69 3.14
C PRO A 390 -9.36 -4.03 2.40
N ASP A 391 -10.39 -4.84 2.66
CA ASP A 391 -10.61 -6.13 1.99
C ASP A 391 -10.80 -5.99 0.47
N LYS A 392 -11.45 -4.90 0.04
CA LYS A 392 -11.66 -4.59 -1.39
C LYS A 392 -10.41 -4.04 -2.05
N GLN A 393 -9.55 -3.34 -1.31
CA GLN A 393 -8.26 -2.88 -1.81
C GLN A 393 -7.33 -4.07 -2.15
N GLU A 394 -7.32 -5.10 -1.30
CA GLU A 394 -6.56 -6.33 -1.54
C GLU A 394 -7.08 -7.08 -2.78
N ARG A 395 -8.39 -7.30 -2.86
CA ARG A 395 -9.01 -7.93 -4.04
C ARG A 395 -8.83 -7.14 -5.33
N LEU A 396 -8.78 -5.81 -5.25
CA LEU A 396 -8.57 -4.97 -6.43
C LEU A 396 -7.19 -5.18 -7.03
N ILE A 397 -6.13 -5.24 -6.22
CA ILE A 397 -4.78 -5.43 -6.75
C ILE A 397 -4.63 -6.82 -7.39
N GLU A 398 -5.18 -7.86 -6.77
CA GLU A 398 -5.21 -9.22 -7.34
C GLU A 398 -5.95 -9.25 -8.69
N ALA A 399 -7.11 -8.60 -8.77
CA ALA A 399 -7.90 -8.52 -10.01
C ALA A 399 -7.19 -7.70 -11.10
N LEU A 400 -6.43 -6.65 -10.74
CA LEU A 400 -5.62 -5.87 -11.68
C LEU A 400 -4.42 -6.67 -12.21
N GLU A 401 -3.74 -7.43 -11.37
CA GLU A 401 -2.63 -8.29 -11.78
C GLU A 401 -3.08 -9.36 -12.77
N LEU A 402 -4.22 -10.01 -12.49
CA LEU A 402 -4.84 -10.95 -13.41
C LEU A 402 -5.21 -10.28 -14.73
N ALA A 403 -5.95 -9.17 -14.68
CA ALA A 403 -6.41 -8.47 -15.88
C ALA A 403 -5.25 -7.89 -16.71
N SER A 404 -4.16 -7.45 -16.07
CA SER A 404 -2.94 -7.01 -16.73
C SER A 404 -2.34 -8.10 -17.61
N LYS A 405 -2.27 -9.33 -17.09
CA LYS A 405 -1.77 -10.51 -17.81
C LYS A 405 -2.72 -10.90 -18.94
N GLU A 406 -4.02 -11.02 -18.66
CA GLU A 406 -5.03 -11.44 -19.65
C GLU A 406 -5.20 -10.45 -20.82
N LEU A 407 -4.98 -9.15 -20.59
CA LEU A 407 -5.16 -8.10 -21.61
C LEU A 407 -3.84 -7.55 -22.16
N GLU A 408 -2.71 -8.18 -21.84
CA GLU A 408 -1.36 -7.74 -22.24
C GLU A 408 -1.11 -6.24 -22.00
N THR A 409 -1.63 -5.72 -20.89
CA THR A 409 -1.62 -4.29 -20.56
C THR A 409 -0.73 -4.06 -19.36
N GLN A 410 0.31 -3.23 -19.49
CA GLN A 410 1.09 -2.80 -18.34
C GLN A 410 0.30 -1.78 -17.53
N ILE A 411 0.29 -1.90 -16.19
CA ILE A 411 -0.46 -1.02 -15.30
C ILE A 411 0.53 -0.30 -14.38
N ILE A 412 0.40 1.02 -14.28
CA ILE A 412 1.05 1.83 -13.24
C ILE A 412 -0.05 2.43 -12.39
N LEU A 413 -0.06 2.14 -11.10
CA LEU A 413 -0.99 2.73 -10.16
C LEU A 413 -0.28 3.49 -9.05
N THR A 414 -0.93 4.51 -8.52
CA THR A 414 -0.43 5.27 -7.37
C THR A 414 -1.25 4.90 -6.14
N THR A 415 -0.62 4.74 -4.98
CA THR A 415 -1.34 4.45 -3.76
C THR A 415 -0.62 4.97 -2.52
N HIS A 416 -1.39 5.12 -1.46
CA HIS A 416 -0.93 5.36 -0.09
C HIS A 416 -1.28 4.18 0.81
N SER A 417 -2.04 3.20 0.31
CA SER A 417 -2.59 2.12 1.12
C SER A 417 -1.55 1.02 1.38
N PRO A 418 -1.29 0.70 2.65
CA PRO A 418 -0.54 -0.50 3.02
C PRO A 418 -1.23 -1.80 2.57
N ASN A 419 -2.56 -1.81 2.41
CA ASN A 419 -3.29 -3.02 2.06
C ASN A 419 -3.03 -3.41 0.59
N ILE A 420 -3.04 -2.43 -0.33
CA ILE A 420 -2.66 -2.68 -1.73
C ILE A 420 -1.25 -3.26 -1.81
N VAL A 421 -0.30 -2.66 -1.10
CA VAL A 421 1.09 -3.09 -1.20
C VAL A 421 1.31 -4.45 -0.53
N ARG A 422 0.59 -4.75 0.56
CA ARG A 422 0.65 -6.06 1.22
C ARG A 422 0.10 -7.17 0.32
N ALA A 423 -1.03 -6.94 -0.34
CA ALA A 423 -1.67 -7.92 -1.22
C ALA A 423 -1.02 -8.03 -2.61
N ALA A 424 -0.29 -7.00 -3.06
CA ALA A 424 0.45 -7.07 -4.32
C ALA A 424 1.40 -8.27 -4.33
N SER A 425 1.44 -9.02 -5.43
CA SER A 425 2.31 -10.18 -5.57
C SER A 425 3.79 -9.76 -5.66
N LEU A 426 4.70 -10.73 -5.50
CA LEU A 426 6.15 -10.52 -5.66
C LEU A 426 6.56 -10.19 -7.10
N VAL A 427 5.66 -10.36 -8.07
CA VAL A 427 5.89 -10.02 -9.48
C VAL A 427 5.64 -8.54 -9.74
N SER A 428 4.79 -7.90 -8.93
CA SER A 428 4.53 -6.47 -8.98
C SER A 428 5.74 -5.67 -8.52
N LYS A 429 6.02 -4.56 -9.21
CA LYS A 429 7.12 -3.65 -8.87
C LYS A 429 6.66 -2.55 -7.94
N LEU A 430 7.34 -2.35 -6.82
CA LEU A 430 7.07 -1.26 -5.89
C LEU A 430 8.10 -0.15 -6.08
N VAL A 431 7.65 1.09 -6.11
CA VAL A 431 8.53 2.26 -6.26
C VAL A 431 8.15 3.32 -5.24
N TRP A 432 9.07 3.63 -4.33
CA TRP A 432 8.87 4.65 -3.32
C TRP A 432 9.21 6.05 -3.87
N MET A 433 8.27 6.97 -3.77
CA MET A 433 8.41 8.35 -4.22
C MET A 433 8.26 9.35 -3.09
N ARG A 434 9.17 10.34 -3.05
CA ARG A 434 9.10 11.51 -2.15
C ARG A 434 9.72 12.73 -2.82
N ASP A 435 9.13 13.91 -2.61
CA ASP A 435 9.63 15.20 -3.11
C ASP A 435 9.93 15.22 -4.61
N GLY A 436 9.11 14.54 -5.41
CA GLY A 436 9.21 14.54 -6.86
C GLY A 436 10.30 13.65 -7.44
N VAL A 437 10.93 12.79 -6.63
CA VAL A 437 11.95 11.84 -7.07
C VAL A 437 11.65 10.44 -6.52
N VAL A 438 12.16 9.43 -7.22
CA VAL A 438 12.19 8.04 -6.73
C VAL A 438 13.28 7.94 -5.66
N GLN A 439 12.94 7.39 -4.50
CA GLN A 439 13.86 7.21 -3.38
C GLN A 439 14.44 5.81 -3.35
N THR A 440 13.61 4.79 -3.62
CA THR A 440 14.03 3.38 -3.70
C THR A 440 13.00 2.61 -4.53
N ASP A 441 13.45 1.54 -5.18
CA ASP A 441 12.66 0.52 -5.86
C ASP A 441 12.88 -0.88 -5.24
N ASP A 442 13.42 -0.94 -4.02
CA ASP A 442 13.54 -2.17 -3.24
C ASP A 442 12.18 -2.56 -2.62
N ASP A 443 11.57 -3.59 -3.20
CA ASP A 443 10.27 -4.13 -2.78
C ASP A 443 10.24 -4.52 -1.29
N GLU A 444 11.34 -5.07 -0.73
CA GLU A 444 11.38 -5.53 0.66
C GLU A 444 11.44 -4.34 1.62
N ALA A 445 12.29 -3.35 1.34
CA ALA A 445 12.38 -2.12 2.12
C ALA A 445 11.04 -1.36 2.14
N ILE A 446 10.35 -1.29 1.00
CA ILE A 446 9.05 -0.62 0.87
C ILE A 446 7.98 -1.33 1.70
N ARG A 447 7.87 -2.66 1.60
CA ARG A 447 6.92 -3.46 2.40
C ARG A 447 7.17 -3.31 3.89
N ARG A 448 8.44 -3.30 4.32
CA ARG A 448 8.82 -3.08 5.72
C ARG A 448 8.36 -1.70 6.20
N LEU A 449 8.65 -0.63 5.47
CA LEU A 449 8.21 0.73 5.83
C LEU A 449 6.70 0.83 6.04
N LEU A 450 5.93 0.19 5.16
CA LEU A 450 4.48 0.19 5.22
C LEU A 450 3.94 -0.57 6.42
N GLY A 451 4.55 -1.72 6.75
CA GLY A 451 4.21 -2.49 7.96
C GLY A 451 4.35 -1.70 9.25
N TRP A 452 5.27 -0.73 9.30
CA TRP A 452 5.50 0.14 10.46
C TRP A 452 4.75 1.48 10.40
N GLY A 453 3.88 1.69 9.41
CA GLY A 453 3.16 2.95 9.23
C GLY A 453 4.08 4.14 8.89
N GLY A 454 5.25 3.86 8.31
CA GLY A 454 6.29 4.84 8.01
C GLY A 454 6.04 5.73 6.78
N LEU A 455 4.91 5.56 6.09
CA LEU A 455 4.61 6.19 4.80
C LEU A 455 4.93 7.70 4.76
N ASP A 456 4.53 8.44 5.79
CA ASP A 456 4.61 9.90 5.79
C ASP A 456 5.57 10.41 6.88
N LYS A 457 6.41 9.53 7.42
CA LYS A 457 7.15 9.79 8.66
C LYS A 457 8.64 9.89 8.37
N SER A 458 9.27 10.86 9.01
CA SER A 458 10.73 11.05 8.96
C SER A 458 11.42 10.20 10.02
N VAL A 459 10.71 9.79 11.07
CA VAL A 459 11.24 8.97 12.17
C VAL A 459 10.30 7.80 12.47
N LEU A 460 10.82 6.57 12.47
CA LEU A 460 10.18 5.39 13.06
C LEU A 460 10.59 5.29 14.51
N PHE A 461 9.63 5.35 15.43
CA PHE A 461 9.88 5.30 16.86
C PHE A 461 9.45 3.95 17.43
N PHE A 462 10.42 3.06 17.60
CA PHE A 462 10.23 1.73 18.18
C PHE A 462 10.13 1.83 19.71
N VAL A 463 9.07 1.25 20.27
CA VAL A 463 8.75 1.34 21.70
C VAL A 463 8.62 -0.06 22.27
N GLU A 464 9.30 -0.30 23.38
CA GLU A 464 9.22 -1.56 24.14
C GLU A 464 7.78 -1.89 24.57
N ASP A 465 7.05 -0.91 25.10
CA ASP A 465 5.76 -1.12 25.76
C ASP A 465 4.56 -1.27 24.81
N GLU A 466 3.55 -2.00 25.28
CA GLU A 466 2.23 -2.10 24.63
C GLU A 466 1.40 -0.83 24.80
N ASP A 467 1.51 -0.19 25.97
CA ASP A 467 0.79 1.04 26.31
C ASP A 467 1.62 2.27 25.95
N ASP A 468 1.33 2.85 24.80
CA ASP A 468 1.99 4.07 24.31
C ASP A 468 1.22 5.36 24.66
N ARG A 469 0.17 5.29 25.50
CA ARG A 469 -0.60 6.50 25.89
C ARG A 469 0.27 7.59 26.53
N PRO A 470 1.19 7.28 27.48
CA PRO A 470 2.08 8.29 28.05
C PRO A 470 2.99 8.91 26.99
N LEU A 471 3.55 8.09 26.09
CA LEU A 471 4.39 8.56 25.00
C LEU A 471 3.62 9.49 24.06
N ARG A 472 2.41 9.11 23.66
CA ARG A 472 1.55 9.94 22.81
C ARG A 472 1.18 11.25 23.49
N ALA A 473 0.96 11.26 24.81
CA ALA A 473 0.74 12.50 25.56
C ALA A 473 1.97 13.42 25.51
N ILE A 474 3.18 12.86 25.69
CA ILE A 474 4.45 13.60 25.54
C ILE A 474 4.66 14.10 24.09
N LEU A 475 4.24 13.35 23.07
CA LEU A 475 4.38 13.82 21.69
C LEU A 475 3.37 14.92 21.34
N ARG A 476 2.15 14.88 21.91
CA ARG A 476 1.08 15.86 21.63
C ARG A 476 1.43 17.31 22.03
N GLN A 477 2.31 17.53 23.00
CA GLN A 477 2.82 18.88 23.32
C GLN A 477 3.64 19.49 22.18
N TRP A 478 4.07 18.68 21.19
CA TRP A 478 4.77 19.14 19.99
C TRP A 478 4.09 18.64 18.71
N PRO A 479 2.98 19.25 18.26
CA PRO A 479 2.23 18.79 17.09
C PRO A 479 3.07 18.67 15.81
N SER A 480 4.01 19.59 15.60
CA SER A 480 4.92 19.58 14.44
C SER A 480 5.92 18.42 14.45
N LEU A 481 6.42 18.02 15.63
CA LEU A 481 7.30 16.86 15.78
C LEU A 481 6.49 15.57 15.69
N SER A 482 5.36 15.50 16.40
CA SER A 482 4.47 14.33 16.39
C SER A 482 3.96 13.97 14.99
N ALA A 483 3.75 14.96 14.12
CA ALA A 483 3.34 14.72 12.74
C ALA A 483 4.40 13.94 11.93
N GLN A 484 5.68 14.04 12.30
CA GLN A 484 6.81 13.44 11.58
C GLN A 484 7.25 12.08 12.14
N VAL A 485 6.65 11.63 13.25
CA VAL A 485 7.00 10.38 13.93
C VAL A 485 5.92 9.31 13.71
N SER A 486 6.32 8.08 13.37
CA SER A 486 5.49 6.86 13.50
C SER A 486 5.82 6.18 14.83
N VAL A 487 4.83 5.71 15.57
CA VAL A 487 5.07 4.94 16.81
C VAL A 487 4.87 3.45 16.50
N CYS A 488 5.93 2.68 16.68
CA CYS A 488 6.05 1.26 16.34
C CYS A 488 6.15 0.45 17.64
N ARG A 489 5.13 -0.34 18.00
CA ARG A 489 5.15 -1.12 19.24
C ARG A 489 5.84 -2.46 19.01
N CYS A 490 6.79 -2.81 19.87
CA CYS A 490 7.60 -4.03 19.74
C CYS A 490 7.23 -5.13 20.75
N PHE A 491 6.37 -4.86 21.75
CA PHE A 491 5.89 -5.87 22.69
C PHE A 491 7.02 -6.55 23.48
N GLY A 492 7.88 -5.75 24.09
CA GLY A 492 9.00 -6.19 24.92
C GLY A 492 10.36 -5.91 24.31
N ILE A 493 11.38 -5.96 25.17
CA ILE A 493 12.72 -5.51 24.84
C ILE A 493 13.45 -6.39 23.82
N ASP A 494 13.24 -7.70 23.89
CA ASP A 494 13.91 -8.65 23.02
C ASP A 494 13.47 -8.53 21.56
N ASN A 495 12.31 -7.90 21.34
CA ASN A 495 11.71 -7.63 20.03
C ASN A 495 12.09 -6.26 19.48
N LEU A 496 12.85 -5.44 20.22
CA LEU A 496 13.36 -4.19 19.67
C LEU A 496 14.35 -4.49 18.54
N PRO A 497 14.27 -3.75 17.42
CA PRO A 497 15.15 -3.97 16.28
C PRO A 497 16.61 -3.70 16.67
N ARG A 498 17.53 -4.56 16.20
CA ARG A 498 18.98 -4.44 16.43
C ARG A 498 19.70 -4.02 15.16
N ASP A 499 20.98 -3.65 15.29
CA ASP A 499 21.82 -3.10 14.22
C ASP A 499 21.70 -3.84 12.88
N LYS A 500 21.80 -5.17 12.84
CA LYS A 500 21.69 -5.93 11.58
C LYS A 500 20.35 -5.68 10.86
N PHE A 501 19.26 -5.60 11.60
CA PHE A 501 17.94 -5.32 11.04
C PHE A 501 17.80 -3.85 10.65
N LEU A 502 18.32 -2.94 11.50
CA LEU A 502 18.27 -1.50 11.27
C LEU A 502 19.12 -1.09 10.05
N GLU A 503 20.28 -1.74 9.85
CA GLU A 503 21.15 -1.53 8.69
C GLU A 503 20.43 -1.94 7.40
N GLY A 504 19.81 -3.12 7.39
CA GLY A 504 19.00 -3.60 6.27
C GLY A 504 17.74 -2.76 6.00
N LEU A 505 17.25 -2.00 6.99
CA LEU A 505 16.08 -1.13 6.84
C LEU A 505 16.46 0.29 6.43
N LEU A 506 17.46 0.89 7.07
CA LEU A 506 17.78 2.31 6.94
C LEU A 506 18.88 2.57 5.91
N VAL A 507 19.90 1.72 5.86
CA VAL A 507 21.09 1.89 5.03
C VAL A 507 20.89 1.18 3.69
N ASP A 508 20.68 -0.15 3.72
CA ASP A 508 20.56 -0.96 2.50
C ASP A 508 19.29 -0.63 1.70
N GLY A 509 18.21 -0.26 2.37
CA GLY A 509 16.96 0.15 1.73
C GLY A 509 16.98 1.53 1.08
N GLU A 510 18.09 2.28 1.21
CA GLU A 510 18.25 3.69 0.78
C GLU A 510 17.15 4.63 1.30
N LEU A 511 16.63 4.34 2.49
CA LEU A 511 15.49 5.06 3.06
C LEU A 511 15.96 6.30 3.82
N LYS A 512 15.44 7.48 3.45
CA LYS A 512 15.66 8.75 4.17
C LYS A 512 14.84 8.86 5.48
N VAL A 513 14.61 7.75 6.16
CA VAL A 513 13.90 7.69 7.43
C VAL A 513 14.92 7.37 8.52
N LYS A 514 14.75 7.95 9.71
CA LYS A 514 15.60 7.67 10.88
C LYS A 514 14.85 6.78 11.87
N ALA A 515 15.56 6.08 12.74
CA ALA A 515 14.93 5.25 13.77
C ALA A 515 15.21 5.84 15.15
N ALA A 516 14.17 6.05 15.95
CA ALA A 516 14.30 6.25 17.39
C ALA A 516 13.94 4.95 18.10
N ILE A 517 14.72 4.54 19.11
CA ILE A 517 14.48 3.30 19.84
C ILE A 517 14.31 3.61 21.32
N HIS A 518 13.13 3.33 21.86
CA HIS A 518 12.80 3.55 23.26
C HIS A 518 12.87 2.27 24.08
N ARG A 519 13.51 2.39 25.26
CA ARG A 519 13.50 1.40 26.33
C ARG A 519 13.15 2.05 27.68
N ASP A 520 12.39 1.32 28.51
CA ASP A 520 12.18 1.70 29.91
C ASP A 520 13.51 1.75 30.68
N GLY A 521 13.71 2.80 31.49
CA GLY A 521 14.90 2.96 32.30
C GLY A 521 15.04 1.89 33.39
N ASP A 522 13.93 1.33 33.90
CA ASP A 522 13.88 0.19 34.83
C ASP A 522 14.89 0.30 36.01
N PHE A 523 15.18 1.53 36.47
CA PHE A 523 16.19 1.86 37.50
C PHE A 523 17.66 1.67 37.08
N MET A 524 17.97 1.85 35.80
CA MET A 524 19.34 2.00 35.32
C MET A 524 20.00 3.25 35.90
N THR A 525 21.30 3.17 36.07
CA THR A 525 22.15 4.34 36.26
C THR A 525 22.43 5.03 34.92
N ASP A 526 22.85 6.29 34.95
CA ASP A 526 23.18 7.04 33.73
C ASP A 526 24.28 6.35 32.90
N GLU A 527 25.24 5.72 33.57
CA GLU A 527 26.32 4.94 32.93
C GLU A 527 25.78 3.68 32.22
N GLU A 528 24.85 2.95 32.86
CA GLU A 528 24.22 1.77 32.26
C GLU A 528 23.32 2.15 31.07
N ALA A 529 22.58 3.27 31.20
CA ALA A 529 21.77 3.79 30.10
C ALA A 529 22.65 4.23 28.92
N ALA A 530 23.79 4.87 29.18
CA ALA A 530 24.78 5.22 28.14
C ALA A 530 25.32 3.96 27.46
N LYS A 531 25.75 2.96 28.23
CA LYS A 531 26.25 1.69 27.69
C LYS A 531 25.24 0.97 26.81
N TRP A 532 23.94 1.04 27.14
CA TRP A 532 22.90 0.48 26.29
C TRP A 532 22.71 1.28 25.00
N ARG A 533 22.72 2.62 25.07
CA ARG A 533 22.66 3.48 23.87
C ARG A 533 23.84 3.21 22.92
N ASP A 534 25.04 3.07 23.47
CA ASP A 534 26.27 2.80 22.71
C ASP A 534 26.30 1.40 22.08
N SER A 535 25.33 0.53 22.39
CA SER A 535 25.21 -0.78 21.75
C SER A 535 24.62 -0.73 20.34
N PHE A 536 24.09 0.42 19.93
CA PHE A 536 23.59 0.66 18.58
C PHE A 536 24.63 1.45 17.78
N SER A 537 25.06 0.89 16.65
CA SER A 537 26.12 1.46 15.80
C SER A 537 25.62 1.86 14.40
N THR A 538 24.40 1.47 14.03
CA THR A 538 23.81 1.80 12.73
C THR A 538 23.58 3.30 12.57
N GLU A 539 23.97 3.86 11.43
CA GLU A 539 23.77 5.28 11.13
C GLU A 539 22.28 5.65 11.10
N GLY A 540 21.94 6.79 11.71
CA GLY A 540 20.57 7.28 11.75
C GLY A 540 19.66 6.61 12.78
N VAL A 541 20.25 5.86 13.72
CA VAL A 541 19.56 5.29 14.89
C VAL A 541 19.81 6.18 16.11
N TYR A 542 18.73 6.49 16.83
CA TYR A 542 18.72 7.37 17.99
C TYR A 542 18.11 6.62 19.19
N PRO A 543 18.93 5.88 19.95
CA PRO A 543 18.45 5.15 21.12
C PRO A 543 18.18 6.11 22.30
N TRP A 544 17.05 5.93 22.95
CA TRP A 544 16.59 6.71 24.09
C TRP A 544 16.12 5.80 25.22
N VAL A 545 16.61 6.11 26.42
CA VAL A 545 16.23 5.45 27.66
C VAL A 545 15.58 6.50 28.53
N THR A 546 14.43 6.17 29.11
CA THR A 546 13.74 7.11 30.00
C THR A 546 14.61 7.43 31.22
N ALA A 547 14.62 8.70 31.64
CA ALA A 547 15.37 9.15 32.82
C ALA A 547 14.79 8.59 34.14
N GLY A 548 13.50 8.26 34.14
CA GLY A 548 12.82 7.55 35.22
C GLY A 548 12.82 6.03 35.02
N SER A 549 12.00 5.32 35.78
CA SER A 549 11.84 3.87 35.58
C SER A 549 11.09 3.51 34.30
N ASP A 550 10.17 4.37 33.86
CA ASP A 550 9.25 4.20 32.74
C ASP A 550 8.71 5.58 32.32
N LEU A 551 7.94 5.62 31.24
CA LEU A 551 7.36 6.86 30.71
C LEU A 551 6.43 7.57 31.69
N GLU A 552 5.66 6.82 32.48
CA GLU A 552 4.77 7.37 33.51
C GLU A 552 5.54 8.13 34.59
N GLY A 553 6.80 7.78 34.82
CA GLY A 553 7.69 8.47 35.74
C GLY A 553 7.79 9.98 35.48
N TYR A 554 7.75 10.44 34.23
CA TYR A 554 7.79 11.87 33.92
C TYR A 554 6.56 12.63 34.45
N PHE A 555 5.39 11.98 34.41
CA PHE A 555 4.12 12.48 34.94
C PHE A 555 4.00 12.33 36.47
N CYS A 556 5.04 11.83 37.12
CA CYS A 556 5.10 11.70 38.58
C CYS A 556 6.11 12.66 39.22
N SER A 557 6.71 13.59 38.47
CA SER A 557 7.69 14.54 39.02
C SER A 557 7.02 15.63 39.86
N ALA A 558 7.70 16.10 40.92
CA ALA A 558 7.16 17.13 41.81
C ALA A 558 6.85 18.44 41.05
N LYS A 559 7.74 18.84 40.14
CA LYS A 559 7.54 20.01 39.25
C LYS A 559 6.31 19.88 38.38
N TYR A 560 6.08 18.70 37.79
CA TYR A 560 4.89 18.45 36.97
C TYR A 560 3.60 18.54 37.80
N LEU A 561 3.55 17.88 38.95
CA LEU A 561 2.38 17.90 39.82
C LEU A 561 2.08 19.31 40.35
N ALA A 562 3.11 20.06 40.75
CA ALA A 562 3.00 21.45 41.16
C ALA A 562 2.44 22.35 40.04
N ALA A 563 2.90 22.16 38.80
CA ALA A 563 2.38 22.88 37.64
C ALA A 563 0.94 22.48 37.28
N LEU A 564 0.61 21.19 37.35
CA LEU A 564 -0.70 20.67 36.97
C LEU A 564 -1.81 21.11 37.94
N TYR A 565 -1.54 21.01 39.25
CA TYR A 565 -2.51 21.30 40.30
C TYR A 565 -2.35 22.69 40.93
N LYS A 566 -1.36 23.47 40.48
CA LYS A 566 -1.06 24.82 41.01
C LYS A 566 -0.77 24.82 42.52
N VAL A 567 -0.12 23.76 43.00
CA VAL A 567 0.33 23.59 44.39
C VAL A 567 1.83 23.90 44.52
N SER A 568 2.36 24.00 45.74
CA SER A 568 3.80 24.18 45.92
C SER A 568 4.58 22.91 45.57
N GLU A 569 5.84 23.04 45.14
CA GLU A 569 6.70 21.89 44.86
C GLU A 569 6.94 21.02 46.11
N ALA A 570 6.87 21.63 47.30
CA ALA A 570 6.98 20.91 48.57
C ALA A 570 5.76 20.01 48.82
N ASP A 571 4.54 20.52 48.60
CA ASP A 571 3.30 19.74 48.75
C ASP A 571 3.25 18.60 47.73
N ALA A 572 3.64 18.88 46.48
CA ALA A 572 3.75 17.88 45.43
C ALA A 572 4.76 16.77 45.78
N GLU A 573 5.90 17.12 46.38
CA GLU A 573 6.89 16.16 46.85
C GLU A 573 6.38 15.31 48.02
N GLU A 574 5.59 15.90 48.93
CA GLU A 574 4.91 15.17 49.99
C GLU A 574 3.93 14.14 49.42
N TRP A 575 3.09 14.52 48.43
CA TRP A 575 2.18 13.60 47.75
C TRP A 575 2.91 12.43 47.10
N ARG A 576 4.06 12.68 46.47
CA ARG A 576 4.89 11.62 45.89
C ARG A 576 5.40 10.64 46.94
N ARG A 577 5.87 11.15 48.09
CA ARG A 577 6.36 10.31 49.19
C ARG A 577 5.25 9.47 49.81
N GLU A 578 4.09 10.08 50.05
CA GLU A 578 2.90 9.36 50.53
C GLU A 578 2.47 8.27 49.54
N ALA A 579 2.36 8.61 48.25
CA ALA A 579 2.02 7.66 47.20
C ALA A 579 3.03 6.51 47.14
N ALA A 580 4.33 6.81 47.16
CA ALA A 580 5.38 5.80 47.17
C ALA A 580 5.25 4.86 48.39
N ALA A 581 4.97 5.41 49.58
CA ALA A 581 4.83 4.67 50.83
C ALA A 581 3.67 3.65 50.81
N THR A 582 2.62 3.87 50.01
CA THR A 582 1.51 2.91 49.87
C THR A 582 1.85 1.64 49.05
N ILE A 583 2.96 1.64 48.29
CA ILE A 583 3.20 0.62 47.26
C ILE A 583 3.87 -0.63 47.84
N GLY A 584 3.16 -1.77 47.86
CA GLY A 584 3.70 -3.04 48.35
C GLY A 584 4.82 -3.63 47.47
N LYS A 585 5.73 -4.41 48.07
CA LYS A 585 6.82 -5.16 47.40
C LYS A 585 7.74 -4.31 46.49
N ALA A 586 7.89 -3.03 46.79
CA ALA A 586 8.74 -2.13 46.01
C ALA A 586 10.20 -2.59 45.94
N ARG A 587 10.77 -3.03 47.08
CA ARG A 587 12.15 -3.51 47.18
C ARG A 587 12.40 -4.74 46.31
N ASP A 588 11.53 -5.75 46.40
CA ASP A 588 11.67 -6.98 45.63
C ASP A 588 11.63 -6.69 44.13
N HIS A 589 10.70 -5.81 43.70
CA HIS A 589 10.55 -5.43 42.30
C HIS A 589 11.76 -4.64 41.78
N PHE A 590 12.29 -3.71 42.59
CA PHE A 590 13.50 -2.96 42.27
C PHE A 590 14.70 -3.90 42.07
N LEU A 591 14.92 -4.82 43.02
CA LEU A 591 16.03 -5.78 42.94
C LEU A 591 15.87 -6.75 41.77
N GLU A 592 14.65 -7.21 41.46
CA GLU A 592 14.39 -8.08 40.31
C GLU A 592 14.72 -7.38 38.98
N LYS A 593 14.33 -6.12 38.83
CA LYS A 593 14.62 -5.31 37.63
C LYS A 593 16.11 -5.02 37.50
N ARG A 594 16.77 -4.60 38.57
CA ARG A 594 18.24 -4.43 38.62
C ARG A 594 18.97 -5.72 38.23
N LYS A 595 18.52 -6.88 38.70
CA LYS A 595 19.11 -8.18 38.33
C LYS A 595 19.07 -8.42 36.81
N LYS A 596 17.95 -8.09 36.15
CA LYS A 596 17.81 -8.21 34.68
C LYS A 596 18.77 -7.26 33.94
N ILE A 597 18.92 -6.03 34.43
CA ILE A 597 19.86 -5.04 33.87
C ILE A 597 21.31 -5.51 34.00
N VAL A 598 21.70 -5.97 35.19
CA VAL A 598 23.06 -6.47 35.46
C VAL A 598 23.39 -7.62 34.53
N TYR A 599 22.47 -8.57 34.34
CA TYR A 599 22.67 -9.70 33.44
C TYR A 599 22.85 -9.26 31.97
N ALA A 600 22.08 -8.25 31.53
CA ALA A 600 22.12 -7.77 30.16
C ALA A 600 23.36 -6.90 29.83
N LEU A 601 23.79 -6.04 30.77
CA LEU A 601 24.83 -5.03 30.51
C LEU A 601 26.19 -5.34 31.15
N TRP A 602 26.22 -6.19 32.17
CA TRP A 602 27.44 -6.52 32.94
C TRP A 602 27.56 -8.04 33.16
N PRO A 603 27.61 -8.86 32.09
CA PRO A 603 27.72 -10.32 32.21
C PRO A 603 29.00 -10.75 32.95
N ASP A 604 30.08 -9.97 32.83
CA ASP A 604 31.40 -10.26 33.41
C ASP A 604 31.64 -9.58 34.78
N GLY A 605 30.62 -8.96 35.37
CA GLY A 605 30.70 -8.23 36.65
C GLY A 605 31.15 -6.77 36.54
N GLY A 606 31.03 -6.01 37.63
CA GLY A 606 31.35 -4.56 37.67
C GLY A 606 30.15 -3.61 37.76
N SER A 607 28.92 -4.13 37.84
CA SER A 607 27.71 -3.32 38.01
C SER A 607 27.62 -2.71 39.42
N PRO A 608 27.01 -1.51 39.57
CA PRO A 608 26.69 -0.93 40.86
C PRO A 608 25.84 -1.87 41.74
N ASP A 609 26.17 -1.93 43.04
CA ASP A 609 25.44 -2.76 44.00
C ASP A 609 23.97 -2.32 44.12
N ALA A 610 23.06 -3.21 43.75
CA ALA A 610 21.62 -2.94 43.74
C ALA A 610 21.07 -2.67 45.15
N VAL A 611 21.62 -3.29 46.19
CA VAL A 611 21.20 -3.02 47.58
C VAL A 611 21.71 -1.65 48.03
N GLY A 612 22.98 -1.34 47.75
CA GLY A 612 23.55 -0.03 47.98
C GLY A 612 22.79 1.11 47.28
N LEU A 613 22.35 0.92 46.04
CA LEU A 613 21.53 1.91 45.33
C LEU A 613 20.15 2.13 45.98
N TRP A 614 19.52 1.05 46.44
CA TRP A 614 18.24 1.13 47.16
C TRP A 614 18.39 1.91 48.47
N ASP A 615 19.42 1.61 49.24
CA ASP A 615 19.68 2.25 50.53
C ASP A 615 20.09 3.72 50.35
N ALA A 616 20.92 4.03 49.34
CA ALA A 616 21.32 5.40 48.99
C ALA A 616 20.13 6.28 48.58
N ALA A 617 19.10 5.69 47.98
CA ALA A 617 17.85 6.38 47.61
C ALA A 617 16.87 6.56 48.79
N GLY A 618 17.30 6.24 50.02
CA GLY A 618 16.48 6.35 51.24
C GLY A 618 15.50 5.19 51.41
N GLY A 619 15.74 4.06 50.75
CA GLY A 619 14.86 2.90 50.74
C GLY A 619 13.64 3.13 49.85
N LYS A 620 12.43 2.97 50.41
CA LYS A 620 11.19 3.06 49.66
C LYS A 620 10.83 4.53 49.40
N SER A 621 11.06 5.00 48.18
CA SER A 621 10.93 6.40 47.80
C SER A 621 10.39 6.52 46.36
N PRO A 622 10.01 7.73 45.91
CA PRO A 622 9.52 7.93 44.54
C PRO A 622 10.52 7.52 43.45
N THR A 623 11.82 7.47 43.75
CA THR A 623 12.88 7.08 42.80
C THR A 623 13.14 5.58 42.76
N THR A 624 12.69 4.82 43.76
CA THR A 624 12.88 3.35 43.85
C THR A 624 11.61 2.56 43.53
N VAL A 625 10.56 3.24 43.08
CA VAL A 625 9.27 2.63 42.72
C VAL A 625 8.98 2.88 41.25
N LYS A 626 8.39 1.89 40.57
CA LYS A 626 8.04 1.98 39.15
C LYS A 626 6.98 3.07 38.94
N GLY A 627 7.18 3.96 37.97
CA GLY A 627 6.33 5.11 37.70
C GLY A 627 4.89 4.72 37.40
N LYS A 628 4.60 3.62 36.69
CA LYS A 628 3.24 3.06 36.54
C LYS A 628 2.52 2.84 37.88
N LYS A 629 3.24 2.32 38.89
CA LYS A 629 2.69 2.10 40.23
C LYS A 629 2.55 3.42 41.00
N LEU A 630 3.54 4.30 40.87
CA LEU A 630 3.54 5.61 41.51
C LEU A 630 2.40 6.49 40.98
N HIS A 631 2.21 6.54 39.67
CA HIS A 631 1.12 7.25 38.98
C HIS A 631 -0.25 6.78 39.49
N LYS A 632 -0.47 5.46 39.55
CA LYS A 632 -1.72 4.90 40.09
C LYS A 632 -1.95 5.26 41.56
N ALA A 633 -0.91 5.27 42.39
CA ALA A 633 -1.02 5.67 43.79
C ALA A 633 -1.26 7.19 43.94
N LEU A 634 -0.61 8.01 43.11
CA LEU A 634 -0.78 9.46 43.09
C LEU A 634 -2.22 9.87 42.78
N LYS A 635 -2.92 9.17 41.87
CA LYS A 635 -4.34 9.43 41.60
C LYS A 635 -5.20 9.38 42.88
N GLN A 636 -4.91 8.43 43.76
CA GLN A 636 -5.64 8.30 45.03
C GLN A 636 -5.31 9.43 46.00
N ILE A 637 -4.02 9.81 46.10
CA ILE A 637 -3.57 10.91 46.97
C ILE A 637 -4.16 12.25 46.53
N VAL A 638 -4.06 12.57 45.24
CA VAL A 638 -4.62 13.79 44.63
C VAL A 638 -6.14 13.87 44.84
N LYS A 639 -6.84 12.76 44.65
CA LYS A 639 -8.29 12.70 44.91
C LYS A 639 -8.63 12.97 46.37
N THR A 640 -7.84 12.43 47.31
CA THR A 640 -8.00 12.71 48.74
C THR A 640 -7.67 14.16 49.10
N ALA A 641 -6.75 14.80 48.38
CA ALA A 641 -6.42 16.22 48.51
C ALA A 641 -7.51 17.16 47.93
N GLY A 642 -8.57 16.62 47.31
CA GLY A 642 -9.68 17.40 46.73
C GLY A 642 -9.44 17.85 45.29
N GLU A 643 -8.36 17.37 44.67
CA GLU A 643 -7.98 17.70 43.30
C GLU A 643 -8.53 16.71 42.27
N ASN A 644 -8.56 17.12 40.99
CA ASN A 644 -9.10 16.30 39.91
C ASN A 644 -8.10 15.22 39.44
N ASP A 645 -8.34 13.97 39.84
CA ASP A 645 -7.50 12.81 39.48
C ASP A 645 -7.59 12.42 37.99
N ARG A 646 -8.63 12.87 37.27
CA ARG A 646 -8.76 12.63 35.82
C ARG A 646 -7.65 13.30 35.01
N LEU A 647 -7.10 14.42 35.51
CA LEU A 647 -5.99 15.10 34.84
C LEU A 647 -4.74 14.21 34.74
N LEU A 648 -4.46 13.42 35.79
CA LEU A 648 -3.39 12.42 35.76
C LEU A 648 -3.73 11.24 34.86
N ASP A 649 -4.99 10.80 34.83
CA ASP A 649 -5.45 9.69 33.99
C ASP A 649 -5.34 9.97 32.49
N GLU A 650 -5.59 11.23 32.11
CA GLU A 650 -5.47 11.71 30.73
C GLU A 650 -4.04 12.11 30.34
N PHE A 651 -3.09 12.00 31.28
CA PHE A 651 -1.71 12.50 31.12
C PHE A 651 -1.68 13.97 30.67
N ALA A 652 -2.53 14.81 31.27
CA ALA A 652 -2.67 16.21 30.89
C ALA A 652 -1.38 16.99 31.15
N ILE A 653 -0.95 17.80 30.18
CA ILE A 653 0.25 18.64 30.30
C ILE A 653 -0.21 20.09 30.48
N PRO A 654 0.15 20.77 31.59
CA PRO A 654 -0.24 22.15 31.82
C PRO A 654 0.45 23.11 30.84
N GLU A 655 -0.23 24.19 30.48
CA GLU A 655 0.28 25.18 29.52
C GLU A 655 1.61 25.79 30.00
N GLY A 656 2.62 25.81 29.12
CA GLY A 656 3.95 26.31 29.43
C GLY A 656 4.87 25.35 30.20
N PHE A 657 4.41 24.14 30.52
CA PHE A 657 5.25 23.08 31.08
C PHE A 657 5.66 22.08 30.00
N VAL A 658 6.92 21.63 30.03
CA VAL A 658 7.44 20.63 29.09
C VAL A 658 7.75 19.36 29.85
N VAL A 659 7.15 18.25 29.42
CA VAL A 659 7.43 16.91 29.94
C VAL A 659 8.46 16.22 29.04
N ALA A 660 9.41 15.48 29.62
CA ALA A 660 10.43 14.71 28.89
C ALA A 660 11.19 15.53 27.83
N GLU A 661 11.84 16.61 28.25
CA GLU A 661 12.66 17.47 27.38
C GLU A 661 13.78 16.69 26.66
N ASP A 662 14.29 15.64 27.31
CA ASP A 662 15.25 14.70 26.73
C ASP A 662 14.72 14.00 25.47
N LEU A 663 13.44 13.58 25.46
CA LEU A 663 12.84 13.00 24.26
C LEU A 663 12.76 14.02 23.12
N LYS A 664 12.47 15.29 23.45
CA LYS A 664 12.42 16.36 22.45
C LYS A 664 13.73 16.44 21.68
N ILE A 665 14.85 16.47 22.42
CA ILE A 665 16.20 16.58 21.87
C ILE A 665 16.49 15.39 20.96
N ILE A 666 16.09 14.17 21.35
CA ILE A 666 16.28 12.97 20.53
C ILE A 666 15.53 13.08 19.20
N ILE A 667 14.25 13.47 19.23
CA ILE A 667 13.44 13.60 18.00
C ILE A 667 13.96 14.75 17.14
N GLU A 668 14.30 15.89 17.72
CA GLU A 668 14.87 17.02 16.97
C GLU A 668 16.21 16.64 16.33
N SER A 669 17.08 15.91 17.04
CA SER A 669 18.34 15.39 16.50
C SER A 669 18.10 14.43 15.34
N ALA A 670 17.09 13.57 15.45
CA ALA A 670 16.70 12.66 14.37
C ALA A 670 16.11 13.37 13.14
N LEU A 671 15.60 14.60 13.30
CA LEU A 671 15.00 15.40 12.23
C LEU A 671 15.94 16.44 11.63
N THR A 672 17.01 16.81 12.33
CA THR A 672 18.05 17.68 11.76
C THR A 672 18.79 16.97 10.64
N VAL A 673 18.86 17.66 9.50
CA VAL A 673 19.53 17.20 8.28
C VAL A 673 21.04 17.37 8.45
N ASP A 674 21.80 16.28 8.35
CA ASP A 674 23.21 16.32 7.94
C ASP A 674 23.31 16.51 6.42
#